data_AF-A0A524EK85-F1
#
_entry.id   AF-A0A524EK85-F1
#
_cell.length_a   1.000
_cell.length_b   1.000
_cell.length_c   1.000
_cell.angle_alpha   90.00
_cell.angle_beta   90.00
_cell.angle_gamma   90.00
#
_symmetry.space_group_name_H-M   'P 1'
#
loop_
_entity.id
_entity.type
_entity.pdbx_description
1 polymer ?
#
loop_
_entity_poly.entity_id
_entity_poly.type
_entity_poly.pdbx_seq_one_letter_code
_entity_poly.pdbx_strand_id
1 'polypeptide(L)'
;MSMLHRRIATMALVVLMLTSCFVALDSSNVTTEPNTVNNIDQRQPSLAQTFTNVTIPYVDAHYGFADGIIDPTEYAASYTDPITGVEVYLEHNSSILYVGLSASTNGWIGFGWKNYTDSFGIDGLNRSDLIYGYAPGTPHEDIVRVTGSEAVTVHYVLKTRNGTILEEGEVPDDSSDTPISEEQLLEEYKNQIIGMRIGEVRHFIIPAEDAYNQEDHPLYGYDLEYEITLQRIEDNYDNPADANEIDYRYDYGISTYQHLPYTDQGRILSANARDDGIRTQVEYAINMNSTEGIPLLNATDLQYPLTVLFANTEDIRDLPVQHSSWVDSPQATIETNTAPHIDILSPAPNQEVSWSVELEVNVTDNSFVRRTYYKVDDENWTDISHNFQTDLWEYRLDLTDYEAGNYTIWFKATDASNYNTTTHVNITVVWPFIPLQGMRLDVSRTLYTREYHTTEIQDDYTVTNNGSAPITAFDVVLPLKWETYLLSTSATDSEEEEVKVIRLSDTNTMLRWRVYLPSPVGFGGTYRFTMTTFLHSLHELTVFDDNLYEITFLKYPVLPYPLRSAQLSIEFRSGDSLSGKSPSGNWKTISPMTIEEFTMEIRSFTPFIVADRYTKITMDPWGWLSYEETITFRNLGPAKQNEFDLEAPAYVDTISIYDEVGILADSQPKLWASNETIPIGLDLRKDRFGPEGFFKGFTYTFQMDYTIQLSEYQSGVSSGNRIKFPFVTLGDILITKHIVDIAMPPSVNAIEAEGDYRLLFGIFDTRLRYEIYNTTEKNPAEINLIYQLSIGIAARPFVFALLFGFIGIAYILSRRSVIEPGGTPPSEVEEKEQQRVQTGAPPGLLIEFANAYSKRISLNMDLEKLEASRRRGKVSKKEYMIREREIKGQLEEIDDKLPELKDKLIEYGTKYRDIVSQLELQNEKIEGAKAGLRQLLLRRKKQRISRVAFEKSRQDYLNTIKKATSATDRILLSLQEEAGEL
;
A
#
# COMPACT_ATOMS: atom_id res chain seq x y z
N MET A 1 -64.14 -27.87 47.42
CA MET A 1 -62.80 -27.45 47.90
C MET A 1 -61.76 -27.32 46.78
N SER A 2 -61.72 -28.21 45.77
CA SER A 2 -60.69 -28.21 44.71
C SER A 2 -60.49 -26.88 43.95
N MET A 3 -61.54 -26.06 43.79
CA MET A 3 -61.45 -24.73 43.14
C MET A 3 -60.46 -23.75 43.81
N LEU A 4 -60.25 -23.82 45.13
CA LEU A 4 -59.50 -22.79 45.85
C LEU A 4 -57.98 -22.93 45.69
N HIS A 5 -57.46 -24.16 45.80
CA HIS A 5 -56.02 -24.41 45.71
C HIS A 5 -55.45 -24.10 44.31
N ARG A 6 -56.27 -24.24 43.25
CA ARG A 6 -55.84 -23.98 41.86
C ARG A 6 -55.70 -22.49 41.49
N ARG A 7 -56.09 -21.57 42.38
CA ARG A 7 -55.96 -20.10 42.17
C ARG A 7 -54.82 -19.43 42.93
N ILE A 8 -54.36 -20.04 44.03
CA ILE A 8 -53.30 -19.46 44.87
C ILE A 8 -51.92 -19.67 44.23
N ALA A 9 -51.67 -20.88 43.70
CA ALA A 9 -50.40 -21.23 43.05
C ALA A 9 -50.07 -20.34 41.83
N THR A 10 -51.09 -19.89 41.09
CA THR A 10 -50.94 -19.04 39.91
C THR A 10 -50.61 -17.57 40.22
N MET A 11 -50.84 -17.10 41.45
CA MET A 11 -50.73 -15.66 41.77
C MET A 11 -49.37 -15.30 42.40
N ALA A 12 -48.73 -16.24 43.11
CA ALA A 12 -47.42 -16.02 43.73
C ALA A 12 -46.28 -15.85 42.70
N LEU A 13 -46.36 -16.55 41.56
CA LEU A 13 -45.29 -16.59 40.55
C LEU A 13 -45.18 -15.27 39.75
N VAL A 14 -46.28 -14.53 39.62
CA VAL A 14 -46.32 -13.25 38.88
C VAL A 14 -45.67 -12.10 39.67
N VAL A 15 -45.77 -12.11 41.00
CA VAL A 15 -45.26 -11.02 41.85
C VAL A 15 -43.73 -11.00 41.89
N LEU A 16 -43.09 -12.18 41.86
CA LEU A 16 -41.63 -12.33 41.99
C LEU A 16 -40.87 -11.81 40.76
N MET A 17 -41.54 -11.72 39.60
CA MET A 17 -40.94 -11.30 38.33
C MET A 17 -40.97 -9.78 38.08
N LEU A 18 -41.60 -9.00 38.98
CA LEU A 18 -41.81 -7.55 38.82
C LEU A 18 -40.90 -6.67 39.70
N THR A 19 -40.10 -7.26 40.60
CA THR A 19 -39.42 -6.55 41.69
C THR A 19 -37.91 -6.34 41.53
N SER A 20 -37.31 -6.74 40.41
CA SER A 20 -35.84 -6.76 40.23
C SER A 20 -35.27 -5.69 39.29
N CYS A 21 -36.09 -4.81 38.71
CA CYS A 21 -35.68 -3.99 37.55
C CYS A 21 -35.20 -2.55 37.85
N PHE A 22 -34.96 -2.14 39.10
CA PHE A 22 -34.54 -0.76 39.42
C PHE A 22 -33.65 -0.61 40.68
N VAL A 23 -32.31 -0.64 40.54
CA VAL A 23 -31.32 0.06 41.41
C VAL A 23 -29.99 0.31 40.64
N ALA A 24 -29.56 1.58 40.56
CA ALA A 24 -28.20 2.12 40.29
C ALA A 24 -27.46 1.82 38.95
N LEU A 25 -26.39 2.54 38.57
CA LEU A 25 -26.17 3.99 38.26
C LEU A 25 -24.66 4.29 37.95
N ASP A 26 -24.37 5.20 37.00
CA ASP A 26 -23.08 5.88 36.68
C ASP A 26 -21.84 5.04 36.23
N SER A 27 -20.84 5.49 35.43
CA SER A 27 -20.58 6.61 34.45
C SER A 27 -19.16 6.36 33.79
N SER A 28 -18.48 7.09 32.86
CA SER A 28 -18.69 8.20 31.88
C SER A 28 -17.41 8.41 30.98
N ASN A 29 -17.47 9.27 29.93
CA ASN A 29 -16.36 10.00 29.22
C ASN A 29 -15.48 9.28 28.13
N VAL A 30 -14.71 9.94 27.20
CA VAL A 30 -14.85 11.18 26.37
C VAL A 30 -13.68 11.38 25.32
N THR A 31 -13.89 12.11 24.19
CA THR A 31 -12.90 12.77 23.23
C THR A 31 -11.91 11.94 22.35
N THR A 32 -11.31 12.34 21.18
CA THR A 32 -11.53 13.34 20.06
C THR A 32 -10.53 13.15 18.87
N GLU A 33 -10.97 13.39 17.61
CA GLU A 33 -10.41 14.22 16.46
C GLU A 33 -8.90 14.69 16.34
N PRO A 34 -8.40 15.29 15.21
CA PRO A 34 -8.72 15.26 13.75
C PRO A 34 -7.55 15.47 12.68
N ASN A 35 -7.91 15.44 11.37
CA ASN A 35 -7.44 16.12 10.09
C ASN A 35 -5.97 16.49 9.74
N THR A 36 -5.48 16.30 8.48
CA THR A 36 -4.72 17.27 7.56
C THR A 36 -3.92 16.64 6.36
N VAL A 37 -4.16 17.10 5.10
CA VAL A 37 -4.37 16.27 3.85
C VAL A 37 -4.17 17.21 2.52
N ASN A 38 -3.25 17.07 1.46
CA ASN A 38 -3.25 17.67 -0.01
C ASN A 38 -1.95 18.15 -0.90
N ASN A 39 -1.65 17.59 -2.15
CA ASN A 39 -1.25 18.04 -3.60
C ASN A 39 -0.38 19.33 -4.11
N ILE A 40 0.28 19.66 -5.32
CA ILE A 40 0.94 19.20 -6.69
C ILE A 40 1.89 20.37 -7.36
N ASP A 41 2.49 20.63 -8.62
CA ASP A 41 2.73 20.20 -10.11
C ASP A 41 3.74 21.15 -10.99
N GLN A 42 4.14 20.90 -12.32
CA GLN A 42 4.60 21.83 -13.50
C GLN A 42 5.98 21.86 -14.39
N ARG A 43 6.30 22.89 -15.29
CA ARG A 43 7.30 22.96 -16.50
C ARG A 43 7.70 24.38 -17.20
N GLN A 44 8.84 24.64 -17.98
CA GLN A 44 9.12 25.80 -19.01
C GLN A 44 10.48 25.85 -19.93
N PRO A 45 10.68 26.77 -20.98
CA PRO A 45 11.89 27.06 -21.93
C PRO A 45 12.28 28.61 -22.25
N SER A 46 13.14 29.26 -23.14
CA SER A 46 14.31 29.21 -24.18
C SER A 46 14.69 30.71 -24.71
N LEU A 47 15.63 31.28 -25.58
CA LEU A 47 16.80 31.07 -26.56
C LEU A 47 17.55 32.46 -27.05
N ALA A 48 18.70 32.58 -27.81
CA ALA A 48 19.51 33.87 -28.16
C ALA A 48 20.44 34.02 -29.49
N GLN A 49 21.19 35.17 -29.79
CA GLN A 49 22.09 35.52 -31.03
C GLN A 49 23.21 36.69 -30.94
N THR A 50 24.10 37.02 -31.98
CA THR A 50 25.41 37.87 -31.99
C THR A 50 25.83 38.82 -33.24
N PHE A 51 27.06 39.50 -33.33
CA PHE A 51 27.55 40.50 -34.42
C PHE A 51 29.13 40.85 -34.62
N THR A 52 29.62 41.84 -35.48
CA THR A 52 31.08 42.12 -35.96
C THR A 52 31.96 43.33 -35.46
N ASN A 53 33.28 43.13 -35.20
CA ASN A 53 34.40 44.14 -35.14
C ASN A 53 35.79 43.40 -35.21
N VAL A 54 36.98 44.05 -35.09
CA VAL A 54 38.26 43.32 -34.81
C VAL A 54 38.58 43.33 -33.30
N THR A 55 38.09 42.30 -32.63
CA THR A 55 38.43 41.93 -31.26
C THR A 55 39.62 40.99 -31.27
N ILE A 56 40.57 41.19 -30.34
CA ILE A 56 41.50 40.15 -29.90
C ILE A 56 40.92 39.60 -28.60
N PRO A 57 40.43 38.34 -28.57
CA PRO A 57 39.76 37.76 -27.42
C PRO A 57 40.75 37.33 -26.32
N TYR A 58 40.29 37.38 -25.08
CA TYR A 58 40.98 36.75 -23.97
C TYR A 58 40.81 35.23 -23.98
N VAL A 59 41.89 34.51 -23.69
CA VAL A 59 41.89 33.07 -23.41
C VAL A 59 42.56 32.80 -22.06
N ASP A 60 42.07 31.82 -21.29
CA ASP A 60 42.67 31.46 -20.00
C ASP A 60 44.00 30.70 -20.18
N ALA A 61 44.09 29.87 -21.22
CA ALA A 61 45.34 29.36 -21.77
C ALA A 61 45.31 29.37 -23.32
N HIS A 62 46.49 29.47 -23.92
CA HIS A 62 46.71 29.18 -25.34
C HIS A 62 47.10 27.70 -25.46
N TYR A 63 46.40 26.95 -26.30
CA TYR A 63 46.58 25.50 -26.46
C TYR A 63 47.34 25.11 -27.73
N GLY A 64 47.55 26.06 -28.65
CA GLY A 64 48.50 25.91 -29.74
C GLY A 64 49.95 26.04 -29.26
N PHE A 65 50.87 25.89 -30.22
CA PHE A 65 52.29 26.19 -30.06
C PHE A 65 52.72 27.06 -31.22
N ALA A 66 53.68 27.95 -31.01
CA ALA A 66 54.37 28.61 -32.12
C ALA A 66 55.33 27.60 -32.79
N ASP A 67 54.76 26.68 -33.57
CA ASP A 67 55.42 25.54 -34.20
C ASP A 67 55.71 25.78 -35.69
N GLY A 68 55.06 26.79 -36.28
CA GLY A 68 55.19 27.22 -37.68
C GLY A 68 54.03 26.78 -38.58
N ILE A 69 53.07 26.02 -38.05
CA ILE A 69 51.92 25.46 -38.75
C ILE A 69 50.64 25.98 -38.08
N ILE A 70 50.02 26.99 -38.70
CA ILE A 70 48.81 27.58 -38.15
C ILE A 70 47.60 26.71 -38.50
N ASP A 71 46.93 26.16 -37.49
CA ASP A 71 45.58 25.63 -37.63
C ASP A 71 44.53 26.69 -37.26
N PRO A 72 43.47 26.86 -38.06
CA PRO A 72 42.31 27.67 -37.67
C PRO A 72 41.63 27.29 -36.35
N THR A 73 41.89 26.11 -35.77
CA THR A 73 41.38 25.74 -34.44
C THR A 73 42.28 26.15 -33.26
N GLU A 74 43.51 26.60 -33.49
CA GLU A 74 44.48 26.94 -32.42
C GLU A 74 44.32 28.37 -31.87
N TYR A 75 43.47 29.20 -32.51
CA TYR A 75 43.32 30.61 -32.21
C TYR A 75 41.84 31.03 -32.16
N ALA A 76 41.41 31.63 -31.06
CA ALA A 76 40.02 32.03 -30.81
C ALA A 76 39.49 33.16 -31.74
N ALA A 77 40.37 33.88 -32.45
CA ALA A 77 39.96 34.81 -33.50
C ALA A 77 40.94 34.82 -34.70
N SER A 78 40.38 35.06 -35.88
CA SER A 78 41.14 35.27 -37.13
C SER A 78 40.59 36.47 -37.92
N TYR A 79 41.49 37.13 -38.66
CA TYR A 79 41.22 38.31 -39.46
C TYR A 79 42.04 38.26 -40.76
N THR A 80 41.37 38.17 -41.90
CA THR A 80 42.01 38.36 -43.21
C THR A 80 42.10 39.86 -43.54
N ASP A 81 43.30 40.40 -43.69
CA ASP A 81 43.49 41.76 -44.18
C ASP A 81 43.00 41.86 -45.64
N PRO A 82 41.98 42.69 -45.95
CA PRO A 82 41.26 42.65 -47.22
C PRO A 82 42.04 43.26 -48.40
N ILE A 83 43.29 43.68 -48.18
CA ILE A 83 44.16 44.27 -49.20
C ILE A 83 45.29 43.31 -49.53
N THR A 84 46.05 42.89 -48.52
CA THR A 84 47.19 41.96 -48.64
C THR A 84 46.76 40.51 -48.81
N GLY A 85 45.57 40.14 -48.33
CA GLY A 85 45.13 38.75 -48.25
C GLY A 85 45.88 37.93 -47.19
N VAL A 86 46.62 38.59 -46.29
CA VAL A 86 47.28 37.93 -45.15
C VAL A 86 46.21 37.55 -44.13
N GLU A 87 46.23 36.30 -43.70
CA GLU A 87 45.39 35.78 -42.62
C GLU A 87 46.15 35.94 -41.30
N VAL A 88 45.54 36.66 -40.35
CA VAL A 88 46.12 37.04 -39.06
C VAL A 88 45.28 36.39 -37.96
N TYR A 89 45.90 35.55 -37.15
CA TYR A 89 45.27 34.79 -36.07
C TYR A 89 45.74 35.39 -34.75
N LEU A 90 44.82 35.71 -33.83
CA LEU A 90 45.07 36.60 -32.71
C LEU A 90 44.29 36.20 -31.46
N GLU A 91 44.98 36.01 -30.33
CA GLU A 91 44.37 35.87 -28.99
C GLU A 91 45.38 36.26 -27.89
N HIS A 92 44.93 36.48 -26.66
CA HIS A 92 45.84 36.84 -25.56
C HIS A 92 45.42 36.28 -24.19
N ASN A 93 46.40 35.91 -23.36
CA ASN A 93 46.16 35.52 -21.97
C ASN A 93 46.40 36.68 -20.98
N SER A 94 46.06 37.91 -21.39
CA SER A 94 46.31 39.17 -20.66
C SER A 94 47.80 39.51 -20.39
N SER A 95 48.74 38.61 -20.66
CA SER A 95 50.20 38.83 -20.50
C SER A 95 50.99 38.60 -21.78
N ILE A 96 50.57 37.60 -22.57
CA ILE A 96 51.14 37.21 -23.86
C ILE A 96 50.04 37.37 -24.92
N LEU A 97 50.41 37.97 -26.06
CA LEU A 97 49.65 37.99 -27.30
C LEU A 97 50.21 36.88 -28.20
N TYR A 98 49.35 35.99 -28.66
CA TYR A 98 49.69 34.93 -29.61
C TYR A 98 49.28 35.41 -31.01
N VAL A 99 50.18 35.27 -31.98
CA VAL A 99 50.02 35.80 -33.34
C VAL A 99 50.45 34.77 -34.37
N GLY A 100 49.48 34.21 -35.10
CA GLY A 100 49.73 33.48 -36.35
C GLY A 100 49.59 34.40 -37.56
N LEU A 101 50.53 34.32 -38.51
CA LEU A 101 50.52 35.06 -39.77
C LEU A 101 50.65 34.09 -40.94
N SER A 102 49.77 34.21 -41.94
CA SER A 102 49.90 33.42 -43.17
C SER A 102 49.66 34.24 -44.44
N ALA A 103 50.53 34.07 -45.44
CA ALA A 103 50.51 34.83 -46.68
C ALA A 103 50.86 33.94 -47.88
N SER A 104 50.28 34.24 -49.05
CA SER A 104 50.62 33.59 -50.33
C SER A 104 51.96 34.15 -50.87
N THR A 105 53.06 33.79 -50.21
CA THR A 105 54.43 34.22 -50.53
C THR A 105 55.42 33.06 -50.30
N ASN A 106 56.69 33.32 -50.59
CA ASN A 106 57.83 32.41 -50.44
C ASN A 106 59.00 33.10 -49.71
N GLY A 107 58.69 33.88 -48.68
CA GLY A 107 59.59 34.89 -48.11
C GLY A 107 58.96 35.57 -46.88
N TRP A 108 59.55 36.66 -46.42
CA TRP A 108 59.17 37.19 -45.10
C TRP A 108 57.75 37.77 -45.04
N ILE A 109 57.11 37.52 -43.90
CA ILE A 109 55.88 38.18 -43.45
C ILE A 109 56.23 39.07 -42.26
N GLY A 110 55.64 40.27 -42.21
CA GLY A 110 55.81 41.24 -41.15
C GLY A 110 54.47 41.67 -40.55
N PHE A 111 54.41 41.76 -39.23
CA PHE A 111 53.30 42.26 -38.43
C PHE A 111 53.79 43.43 -37.58
N GLY A 112 52.98 44.48 -37.45
CA GLY A 112 53.36 45.65 -36.66
C GLY A 112 52.16 46.41 -36.12
N TRP A 113 52.39 47.15 -35.04
CA TRP A 113 51.36 47.93 -34.36
C TRP A 113 51.88 49.32 -33.96
N LYS A 114 50.95 50.24 -33.77
CA LYS A 114 51.22 51.56 -33.19
C LYS A 114 50.61 51.71 -31.81
N ASN A 115 51.07 52.73 -31.10
CA ASN A 115 50.40 53.22 -29.90
C ASN A 115 48.99 53.72 -30.27
N TYR A 116 48.02 53.59 -29.36
CA TYR A 116 46.61 53.93 -29.58
C TYR A 116 46.35 55.44 -29.83
N THR A 117 47.39 56.28 -29.79
CA THR A 117 47.35 57.71 -30.11
C THR A 117 47.97 58.08 -31.47
N ASP A 118 48.67 57.15 -32.13
CA ASP A 118 49.35 57.35 -33.41
C ASP A 118 48.57 56.69 -34.57
N SER A 119 48.99 56.89 -35.83
CA SER A 119 48.34 56.28 -37.00
C SER A 119 49.34 56.03 -38.13
N PHE A 120 49.20 54.90 -38.84
CA PHE A 120 49.99 54.60 -40.04
C PHE A 120 49.76 55.60 -41.18
N GLY A 121 48.57 56.23 -41.26
CA GLY A 121 48.18 57.10 -42.38
C GLY A 121 48.95 58.41 -42.48
N ILE A 122 49.68 58.78 -41.43
CA ILE A 122 50.47 60.02 -41.35
C ILE A 122 51.97 59.72 -41.36
N ASP A 123 52.41 58.80 -40.48
CA ASP A 123 53.82 58.52 -40.22
C ASP A 123 54.35 57.28 -40.97
N GLY A 124 53.49 56.45 -41.58
CA GLY A 124 53.85 55.13 -42.12
C GLY A 124 54.40 54.23 -41.01
N LEU A 125 55.48 53.47 -41.26
CA LEU A 125 56.13 52.67 -40.22
C LEU A 125 56.84 53.50 -39.12
N ASN A 126 57.07 54.81 -39.28
CA ASN A 126 57.72 55.62 -38.24
C ASN A 126 56.91 55.57 -36.91
N ARG A 127 57.56 55.17 -35.80
CA ARG A 127 56.91 54.84 -34.51
C ARG A 127 55.90 53.69 -34.55
N SER A 128 56.15 52.61 -35.29
CA SER A 128 55.55 51.30 -34.98
C SER A 128 56.61 50.32 -34.49
N ASP A 129 56.20 49.44 -33.59
CA ASP A 129 56.88 48.17 -33.34
C ASP A 129 56.56 47.24 -34.52
N LEU A 130 57.54 46.45 -34.94
CA LEU A 130 57.45 45.53 -36.08
C LEU A 130 58.15 44.22 -35.76
N ILE A 131 57.55 43.11 -36.18
CA ILE A 131 58.15 41.78 -36.15
C ILE A 131 58.13 41.26 -37.59
N TYR A 132 59.26 40.74 -38.06
CA TYR A 132 59.43 40.14 -39.38
C TYR A 132 59.98 38.73 -39.25
N GLY A 133 59.55 37.78 -40.07
CA GLY A 133 60.18 36.46 -40.14
C GLY A 133 59.81 35.66 -41.38
N TYR A 134 60.62 34.63 -41.67
CA TYR A 134 60.44 33.67 -42.76
C TYR A 134 60.97 32.28 -42.33
N ALA A 135 60.49 31.23 -42.99
CA ALA A 135 61.09 29.90 -42.89
C ALA A 135 62.23 29.79 -43.92
N PRO A 136 63.47 29.42 -43.52
CA PRO A 136 64.62 29.48 -44.41
C PRO A 136 64.77 28.23 -45.29
N GLY A 137 65.04 28.41 -46.59
CA GLY A 137 65.62 27.38 -47.45
C GLY A 137 64.67 26.70 -48.44
N THR A 138 64.36 25.42 -48.22
CA THR A 138 63.61 24.59 -49.18
C THR A 138 62.16 24.38 -48.74
N PRO A 139 61.18 24.39 -49.67
CA PRO A 139 59.80 24.04 -49.37
C PRO A 139 59.65 22.74 -48.57
N HIS A 140 58.84 22.81 -47.51
CA HIS A 140 58.54 21.71 -46.60
C HIS A 140 57.48 20.80 -47.24
N GLU A 141 57.58 19.48 -47.01
CA GLU A 141 56.63 18.51 -47.60
C GLU A 141 55.21 18.67 -47.02
N ASP A 142 54.20 18.26 -47.79
CA ASP A 142 52.77 18.39 -47.44
C ASP A 142 52.44 17.69 -46.11
N ILE A 143 51.65 18.37 -45.26
CA ILE A 143 51.28 17.84 -43.94
C ILE A 143 50.19 16.78 -44.07
N VAL A 144 50.46 15.58 -43.54
CA VAL A 144 49.44 14.54 -43.35
C VAL A 144 48.51 14.94 -42.20
N ARG A 145 47.20 14.90 -42.45
CA ARG A 145 46.14 15.19 -41.48
C ARG A 145 45.12 14.06 -41.46
N VAL A 146 44.49 13.82 -40.32
CA VAL A 146 43.44 12.81 -40.15
C VAL A 146 42.22 13.17 -41.02
N THR A 147 41.76 12.24 -41.85
CA THR A 147 40.55 12.39 -42.68
C THR A 147 39.36 11.60 -42.15
N GLY A 148 39.61 10.60 -41.30
CA GLY A 148 38.63 9.75 -40.64
C GLY A 148 38.74 8.26 -41.03
N SER A 149 39.44 7.96 -42.13
CA SER A 149 39.70 6.58 -42.59
C SER A 149 40.94 5.94 -41.97
N GLU A 150 41.72 6.69 -41.21
CA GLU A 150 43.03 6.29 -40.69
C GLU A 150 42.94 5.76 -39.25
N ALA A 151 43.77 4.78 -38.94
CA ALA A 151 44.10 4.45 -37.56
C ALA A 151 45.00 5.55 -36.95
N VAL A 152 44.75 5.90 -35.69
CA VAL A 152 45.42 7.02 -34.99
C VAL A 152 45.75 6.64 -33.56
N THR A 153 46.67 7.38 -32.95
CA THR A 153 46.92 7.30 -31.49
C THR A 153 46.90 8.69 -30.89
N VAL A 154 46.08 8.88 -29.86
CA VAL A 154 45.76 10.19 -29.28
C VAL A 154 45.95 10.12 -27.77
N HIS A 155 46.96 10.84 -27.27
CA HIS A 155 47.10 11.09 -25.84
C HIS A 155 46.02 12.07 -25.39
N TYR A 156 45.46 11.89 -24.19
CA TYR A 156 44.50 12.81 -23.62
C TYR A 156 44.64 12.97 -22.11
N VAL A 157 44.27 14.16 -21.63
CA VAL A 157 44.00 14.48 -20.23
C VAL A 157 42.55 14.90 -20.10
N LEU A 158 41.77 14.18 -19.29
CA LEU A 158 40.37 14.46 -19.01
C LEU A 158 40.22 15.10 -17.62
N LYS A 159 39.61 16.28 -17.55
CA LYS A 159 39.30 17.01 -16.32
C LYS A 159 37.80 17.25 -16.19
N THR A 160 37.34 17.41 -14.96
CA THR A 160 36.04 18.05 -14.68
C THR A 160 36.18 19.57 -14.80
N ARG A 161 35.06 20.23 -15.14
CA ARG A 161 34.89 21.70 -15.12
C ARG A 161 35.57 22.47 -13.98
N ASN A 162 35.65 21.89 -12.78
CA ASN A 162 36.29 22.54 -11.62
C ASN A 162 37.84 22.51 -11.63
N GLY A 163 38.46 21.85 -12.61
CA GLY A 163 39.91 21.66 -12.76
C GLY A 163 40.48 20.36 -12.17
N THR A 164 39.64 19.43 -11.68
CA THR A 164 40.12 18.13 -11.16
C THR A 164 40.26 17.13 -12.29
N ILE A 165 41.49 16.63 -12.53
CA ILE A 165 41.78 15.53 -13.46
C ILE A 165 41.03 14.27 -13.02
N LEU A 166 40.35 13.62 -13.96
CA LEU A 166 39.68 12.34 -13.81
C LEU A 166 40.54 11.19 -14.34
N GLU A 167 41.11 11.39 -15.54
CA GLU A 167 41.81 10.36 -16.31
C GLU A 167 42.89 10.98 -17.21
N GLU A 168 43.92 10.20 -17.52
CA GLU A 168 45.05 10.57 -18.37
C GLU A 168 45.56 9.29 -19.04
N GLY A 169 45.71 9.29 -20.37
CA GLY A 169 46.03 8.07 -21.12
C GLY A 169 46.15 8.26 -22.63
N GLU A 170 46.03 7.18 -23.39
CA GLU A 170 46.04 7.16 -24.87
C GLU A 170 44.81 6.41 -25.36
N VAL A 171 43.89 7.09 -26.08
CA VAL A 171 42.64 6.52 -26.62
C VAL A 171 42.29 7.21 -27.96
N PRO A 172 42.31 6.50 -29.10
CA PRO A 172 42.82 5.15 -29.28
C PRO A 172 44.32 5.06 -28.93
N ASP A 173 44.78 3.87 -28.54
CA ASP A 173 46.18 3.63 -28.16
C ASP A 173 47.06 3.24 -29.37
N ASP A 174 48.35 3.01 -29.14
CA ASP A 174 49.33 2.59 -30.16
C ASP A 174 49.11 1.14 -30.67
N SER A 175 48.03 0.47 -30.25
CA SER A 175 47.65 -0.88 -30.69
C SER A 175 46.33 -0.96 -31.47
N SER A 176 45.62 0.16 -31.67
CA SER A 176 44.45 0.19 -32.55
C SER A 176 44.87 0.27 -34.03
N ASP A 177 44.38 -0.69 -34.81
CA ASP A 177 44.36 -0.69 -36.29
C ASP A 177 43.00 -0.18 -36.83
N THR A 178 42.14 0.37 -35.98
CA THR A 178 40.76 0.76 -36.34
C THR A 178 40.72 2.18 -36.88
N PRO A 179 40.05 2.45 -38.03
CA PRO A 179 39.79 3.80 -38.49
C PRO A 179 39.06 4.64 -37.44
N ILE A 180 39.54 5.85 -37.14
CA ILE A 180 38.97 6.70 -36.08
C ILE A 180 37.46 6.95 -36.23
N SER A 181 36.93 6.99 -37.46
CA SER A 181 35.47 7.12 -37.67
C SER A 181 34.64 5.91 -37.24
N GLU A 182 35.23 4.70 -37.20
CA GLU A 182 34.58 3.45 -36.75
C GLU A 182 34.79 3.16 -35.25
N GLU A 183 35.63 3.93 -34.56
CA GLU A 183 35.91 3.76 -33.13
C GLU A 183 34.69 4.05 -32.22
N GLN A 184 34.59 3.29 -31.12
CA GLN A 184 33.47 3.34 -30.16
C GLN A 184 33.67 4.41 -29.07
N LEU A 185 33.99 5.62 -29.51
CA LEU A 185 34.25 6.80 -28.67
C LEU A 185 33.11 7.82 -28.81
N LEU A 186 33.07 8.81 -27.91
CA LEU A 186 32.15 9.95 -28.02
C LEU A 186 32.29 10.61 -29.39
N GLU A 187 31.19 10.89 -30.07
CA GLU A 187 31.22 11.40 -31.44
C GLU A 187 31.96 12.74 -31.52
N GLU A 188 31.77 13.62 -30.54
CA GLU A 188 32.48 14.90 -30.49
C GLU A 188 33.98 14.75 -30.22
N TYR A 189 34.39 13.79 -29.39
CA TYR A 189 35.81 13.47 -29.21
C TYR A 189 36.47 13.06 -30.53
N LYS A 190 35.76 12.27 -31.36
CA LYS A 190 36.22 11.90 -32.72
C LYS A 190 36.20 13.08 -33.68
N ASN A 191 35.18 13.94 -33.65
CA ASN A 191 35.11 15.16 -34.47
C ASN A 191 36.33 16.05 -34.23
N GLN A 192 36.76 16.19 -32.97
CA GLN A 192 37.90 17.00 -32.59
C GLN A 192 39.26 16.37 -33.00
N ILE A 193 39.34 15.05 -33.22
CA ILE A 193 40.53 14.40 -33.78
C ILE A 193 40.62 14.57 -35.30
N ILE A 194 39.47 14.64 -36.00
CA ILE A 194 39.46 14.80 -37.45
C ILE A 194 40.09 16.15 -37.84
N GLY A 195 40.95 16.11 -38.86
CA GLY A 195 41.73 17.24 -39.33
C GLY A 195 43.08 17.46 -38.62
N MET A 196 43.33 16.89 -37.43
CA MET A 196 44.59 17.09 -36.71
C MET A 196 45.82 16.60 -37.49
N ARG A 197 46.97 17.28 -37.32
CA ARG A 197 48.33 16.78 -37.65
C ARG A 197 48.99 16.11 -36.43
N ILE A 198 49.99 15.26 -36.66
CA ILE A 198 50.84 14.73 -35.58
C ILE A 198 51.52 15.91 -34.85
N GLY A 199 51.55 15.87 -33.52
CA GLY A 199 52.07 16.95 -32.66
C GLY A 199 51.05 18.04 -32.31
N GLU A 200 49.90 18.09 -32.99
CA GLU A 200 48.84 19.07 -32.68
C GLU A 200 48.20 18.80 -31.33
N VAL A 201 47.90 19.87 -30.60
CA VAL A 201 47.15 19.85 -29.36
C VAL A 201 45.82 20.58 -29.56
N ARG A 202 44.73 19.99 -29.06
CA ARG A 202 43.41 20.60 -29.02
C ARG A 202 42.84 20.53 -27.61
N HIS A 203 42.21 21.62 -27.18
CA HIS A 203 41.43 21.69 -25.95
C HIS A 203 39.97 21.99 -26.30
N PHE A 204 39.06 21.27 -25.65
CA PHE A 204 37.63 21.45 -25.83
C PHE A 204 36.88 20.92 -24.61
N ILE A 205 35.65 21.40 -24.43
CA ILE A 205 34.73 20.89 -23.42
C ILE A 205 33.61 20.18 -24.15
N ILE A 206 33.39 18.89 -23.87
CA ILE A 206 32.15 18.22 -24.24
C ILE A 206 31.13 18.51 -23.13
N PRO A 207 30.00 19.20 -23.42
CA PRO A 207 28.96 19.44 -22.43
C PRO A 207 28.36 18.14 -21.90
N ALA A 208 27.83 18.17 -20.68
CA ALA A 208 27.21 17.01 -20.05
C ALA A 208 26.08 16.34 -20.88
N GLU A 209 25.42 17.09 -21.77
CA GLU A 209 24.37 16.60 -22.67
C GLU A 209 24.90 15.77 -23.87
N ASP A 210 26.06 16.14 -24.41
CA ASP A 210 26.70 15.48 -25.56
C ASP A 210 27.74 14.41 -25.15
N ALA A 211 28.13 14.40 -23.87
CA ALA A 211 29.01 13.40 -23.28
C ALA A 211 28.24 12.11 -22.92
N TYR A 212 28.24 11.72 -21.64
CA TYR A 212 27.61 10.47 -21.20
C TYR A 212 26.18 10.71 -20.72
N ASN A 213 25.22 10.59 -21.63
CA ASN A 213 23.80 10.85 -21.37
C ASN A 213 23.01 9.70 -20.69
N GLN A 214 23.68 8.65 -20.20
CA GLN A 214 23.06 7.53 -19.48
C GLN A 214 23.31 7.63 -17.95
N GLU A 215 22.24 7.67 -17.15
CA GLU A 215 22.28 7.87 -15.68
C GLU A 215 23.18 6.90 -14.90
N ASP A 216 23.44 5.71 -15.45
CA ASP A 216 24.27 4.66 -14.83
C ASP A 216 25.76 4.76 -15.22
N HIS A 217 26.14 5.71 -16.09
CA HIS A 217 27.54 5.98 -16.38
C HIS A 217 28.21 6.82 -15.27
N PRO A 218 29.44 6.48 -14.81
CA PRO A 218 30.11 7.22 -13.73
C PRO A 218 30.37 8.70 -14.00
N LEU A 219 30.37 9.10 -15.27
CA LEU A 219 30.56 10.49 -15.74
C LEU A 219 29.27 11.17 -16.21
N TYR A 220 28.09 10.61 -15.88
CA TYR A 220 26.80 11.24 -16.18
C TYR A 220 26.68 12.62 -15.53
N GLY A 221 26.24 13.61 -16.29
CA GLY A 221 25.96 14.96 -15.79
C GLY A 221 27.19 15.84 -15.51
N TYR A 222 28.39 15.44 -15.96
CA TYR A 222 29.60 16.24 -15.87
C TYR A 222 29.99 16.83 -17.23
N ASP A 223 30.27 18.13 -17.27
CA ASP A 223 31.01 18.73 -18.38
C ASP A 223 32.45 18.23 -18.37
N LEU A 224 32.91 17.71 -19.51
CA LEU A 224 34.19 17.02 -19.68
C LEU A 224 35.19 17.91 -20.43
N GLU A 225 36.16 18.43 -19.70
CA GLU A 225 37.26 19.26 -20.21
C GLU A 225 38.39 18.34 -20.71
N TYR A 226 38.52 18.22 -22.04
CA TYR A 226 39.55 17.41 -22.69
C TYR A 226 40.71 18.28 -23.19
N GLU A 227 41.93 17.78 -23.01
CA GLU A 227 43.16 18.26 -23.65
C GLU A 227 43.76 17.06 -24.38
N ILE A 228 43.82 17.09 -25.72
CA ILE A 228 44.26 15.95 -26.55
C ILE A 228 45.52 16.28 -27.35
N THR A 229 46.35 15.28 -27.64
CA THR A 229 47.55 15.39 -28.50
C THR A 229 47.59 14.22 -29.48
N LEU A 230 47.63 14.50 -30.79
CA LEU A 230 47.75 13.45 -31.81
C LEU A 230 49.21 12.99 -31.94
N GLN A 231 49.48 11.70 -31.70
CA GLN A 231 50.82 11.12 -31.69
C GLN A 231 51.13 10.30 -32.96
N ARG A 232 50.12 9.70 -33.61
CA ARG A 232 50.29 8.77 -34.74
C ARG A 232 49.17 8.90 -35.77
N ILE A 233 49.51 8.73 -37.06
CA ILE A 233 48.56 8.46 -38.15
C ILE A 233 49.09 7.27 -38.96
N GLU A 234 48.35 6.16 -39.01
CA GLU A 234 48.78 4.88 -39.61
C GLU A 234 50.14 4.39 -39.04
N ASP A 235 51.16 4.21 -39.88
CA ASP A 235 52.55 3.88 -39.53
C ASP A 235 53.41 5.13 -39.21
N ASN A 236 52.86 6.36 -39.32
CA ASN A 236 53.62 7.60 -39.18
C ASN A 236 53.56 8.20 -37.77
N TYR A 237 54.72 8.59 -37.26
CA TYR A 237 54.96 9.25 -35.97
C TYR A 237 55.78 10.54 -36.10
N ASP A 238 56.24 10.90 -37.31
CA ASP A 238 57.12 12.05 -37.52
C ASP A 238 56.31 13.35 -37.42
N ASN A 239 56.60 14.17 -36.41
CA ASN A 239 55.97 15.48 -36.22
C ASN A 239 56.47 16.48 -37.29
N PRO A 240 55.61 17.05 -38.15
CA PRO A 240 56.03 18.00 -39.17
C PRO A 240 56.67 19.28 -38.60
N ALA A 241 56.38 19.63 -37.34
CA ALA A 241 56.98 20.80 -36.69
C ALA A 241 58.47 20.63 -36.34
N ASP A 242 58.97 19.39 -36.18
CA ASP A 242 60.37 19.12 -35.82
C ASP A 242 61.36 19.53 -36.93
N ALA A 243 60.86 19.79 -38.14
CA ALA A 243 61.64 20.26 -39.29
C ALA A 243 61.57 21.78 -39.52
N ASN A 244 60.67 22.49 -38.85
CA ASN A 244 60.43 23.92 -39.05
C ASN A 244 61.51 24.78 -38.36
N GLU A 245 62.01 25.79 -39.07
CA GLU A 245 62.95 26.80 -38.55
C GLU A 245 62.48 28.22 -38.94
N ILE A 246 62.88 29.23 -38.17
CA ILE A 246 62.59 30.64 -38.44
C ILE A 246 63.84 31.51 -38.31
N ASP A 247 64.05 32.44 -39.25
CA ASP A 247 64.85 33.64 -39.04
C ASP A 247 63.89 34.83 -38.88
N TYR A 248 63.93 35.49 -37.72
CA TYR A 248 63.04 36.58 -37.36
C TYR A 248 63.75 37.74 -36.68
N ARG A 249 63.11 38.92 -36.74
CA ARG A 249 63.62 40.16 -36.14
C ARG A 249 62.50 41.04 -35.60
N TYR A 250 62.68 41.50 -34.37
CA TYR A 250 61.90 42.55 -33.72
C TYR A 250 62.60 43.91 -33.89
N ASP A 251 61.91 44.83 -34.54
CA ASP A 251 62.43 46.09 -35.10
C ASP A 251 61.48 47.26 -34.77
N TYR A 252 61.97 48.49 -34.84
CA TYR A 252 61.17 49.71 -34.79
C TYR A 252 61.29 50.52 -36.08
N GLY A 253 60.17 51.08 -36.54
CA GLY A 253 60.15 51.92 -37.72
C GLY A 253 60.63 53.36 -37.46
N ILE A 254 61.49 53.86 -38.35
CA ILE A 254 62.13 55.20 -38.33
C ILE A 254 61.73 56.09 -39.52
N SER A 255 61.02 55.54 -40.50
CA SER A 255 60.51 56.23 -41.69
C SER A 255 59.32 55.44 -42.27
N THR A 256 58.76 55.87 -43.40
CA THR A 256 57.57 55.22 -44.00
C THR A 256 57.77 53.73 -44.28
N TYR A 257 58.97 53.31 -44.68
CA TYR A 257 59.35 51.90 -44.95
C TYR A 257 60.72 51.51 -44.36
N GLN A 258 61.32 52.32 -43.48
CA GLN A 258 62.64 52.02 -42.91
C GLN A 258 62.48 51.70 -41.42
N HIS A 259 63.21 50.68 -40.98
CA HIS A 259 63.20 50.16 -39.61
C HIS A 259 64.62 49.78 -39.17
N LEU A 260 64.80 49.60 -37.86
CA LEU A 260 66.06 49.20 -37.22
C LEU A 260 65.78 48.18 -36.11
N PRO A 261 66.70 47.24 -35.82
CA PRO A 261 66.49 46.24 -34.77
C PRO A 261 66.50 46.86 -33.38
N TYR A 262 65.65 46.33 -32.52
CA TYR A 262 65.76 46.54 -31.08
C TYR A 262 67.01 45.84 -30.51
N THR A 263 67.57 46.43 -29.45
CA THR A 263 68.71 45.88 -28.73
C THR A 263 68.37 44.63 -27.94
N ASP A 264 67.14 44.55 -27.42
CA ASP A 264 66.55 43.34 -26.86
C ASP A 264 65.59 42.71 -27.89
N GLN A 265 65.66 41.39 -28.04
CA GLN A 265 64.74 40.59 -28.87
C GLN A 265 63.81 39.73 -27.99
N GLY A 266 64.07 39.62 -26.69
CA GLY A 266 63.36 38.77 -25.72
C GLY A 266 61.93 39.21 -25.38
N ARG A 267 61.35 40.13 -26.15
CA ARG A 267 59.90 40.35 -26.18
C ARG A 267 59.19 39.21 -26.91
N ILE A 268 59.86 38.57 -27.86
CA ILE A 268 59.42 37.33 -28.48
C ILE A 268 59.83 36.17 -27.58
N LEU A 269 58.86 35.41 -27.09
CA LEU A 269 59.06 34.33 -26.11
C LEU A 269 59.27 32.99 -26.81
N SER A 270 58.54 32.76 -27.90
CA SER A 270 58.73 31.69 -28.88
C SER A 270 58.29 32.20 -30.26
N ALA A 271 58.86 31.60 -31.30
CA ALA A 271 58.48 31.82 -32.68
C ALA A 271 58.91 30.63 -33.53
N ASN A 272 58.15 30.29 -34.57
CA ASN A 272 58.59 29.37 -35.63
C ASN A 272 57.87 29.66 -36.95
N ALA A 273 58.31 29.03 -38.05
CA ALA A 273 57.78 29.28 -39.38
C ALA A 273 57.85 28.03 -40.28
N ARG A 274 56.96 27.96 -41.27
CA ARG A 274 56.97 26.95 -42.34
C ARG A 274 56.66 27.58 -43.68
N ASP A 275 57.21 27.01 -44.75
CA ASP A 275 56.94 27.43 -46.14
C ASP A 275 56.78 26.20 -47.03
N ASP A 276 55.66 26.10 -47.77
CA ASP A 276 55.36 25.01 -48.70
C ASP A 276 55.70 25.33 -50.18
N GLY A 277 56.35 26.47 -50.42
CA GLY A 277 56.68 26.99 -51.76
C GLY A 277 55.56 27.82 -52.40
N ILE A 278 54.41 27.96 -51.75
CA ILE A 278 53.25 28.77 -52.20
C ILE A 278 52.75 29.70 -51.08
N ARG A 279 52.78 29.25 -49.83
CA ARG A 279 52.25 29.92 -48.64
C ARG A 279 53.25 29.81 -47.47
N THR A 280 53.87 30.93 -47.11
CA THR A 280 54.62 31.06 -45.85
C THR A 280 53.64 31.19 -44.67
N GLN A 281 53.98 30.57 -43.55
CA GLN A 281 53.29 30.63 -42.26
C GLN A 281 54.30 30.96 -41.17
N VAL A 282 53.96 31.85 -40.24
CA VAL A 282 54.87 32.36 -39.22
C VAL A 282 54.11 32.65 -37.93
N GLU A 283 54.62 32.21 -36.80
CA GLU A 283 53.95 32.32 -35.50
C GLU A 283 54.82 32.96 -34.43
N TYR A 284 54.20 33.66 -33.48
CA TYR A 284 54.87 34.37 -32.39
C TYR A 284 54.06 34.35 -31.09
N ALA A 285 54.74 34.04 -29.97
CA ALA A 285 54.26 34.39 -28.63
C ALA A 285 54.95 35.69 -28.17
N ILE A 286 54.20 36.79 -28.10
CA ILE A 286 54.72 38.15 -27.86
C ILE A 286 54.35 38.61 -26.45
N ASN A 287 55.33 39.02 -25.65
CA ASN A 287 55.06 39.68 -24.37
C ASN A 287 54.34 41.03 -24.60
N MET A 288 53.13 41.17 -24.06
CA MET A 288 52.30 42.37 -24.21
C MET A 288 52.95 43.56 -23.51
N ASN A 289 53.54 43.32 -22.34
CA ASN A 289 54.33 44.30 -21.59
C ASN A 289 55.72 44.47 -22.23
N SER A 290 56.28 45.67 -22.19
CA SER A 290 57.56 45.98 -22.85
C SER A 290 58.42 46.98 -22.09
N THR A 291 59.73 46.72 -22.10
CA THR A 291 60.80 47.61 -21.64
C THR A 291 61.40 48.45 -22.78
N GLU A 292 61.49 47.87 -23.98
CA GLU A 292 61.89 48.52 -25.23
C GLU A 292 60.82 48.28 -26.31
N GLY A 293 59.85 49.20 -26.41
CA GLY A 293 58.75 49.13 -27.40
C GLY A 293 57.45 49.80 -26.95
N ILE A 294 56.41 49.63 -27.75
CA ILE A 294 55.03 50.04 -27.50
C ILE A 294 54.30 48.90 -26.75
N PRO A 295 53.98 49.05 -25.45
CA PRO A 295 53.25 48.04 -24.70
C PRO A 295 51.79 47.96 -25.15
N LEU A 296 51.27 46.74 -25.21
CA LEU A 296 49.86 46.45 -25.42
C LEU A 296 49.18 46.37 -24.05
N LEU A 297 48.34 47.36 -23.72
CA LEU A 297 47.68 47.46 -22.43
C LEU A 297 46.36 46.69 -22.49
N ASN A 298 46.12 45.86 -21.48
CA ASN A 298 44.89 45.07 -21.35
C ASN A 298 43.71 45.97 -20.94
N ALA A 299 43.07 46.63 -21.91
CA ALA A 299 41.97 47.56 -21.71
C ALA A 299 41.07 47.68 -22.96
N THR A 300 39.75 47.54 -22.77
CA THR A 300 38.73 47.51 -23.84
C THR A 300 38.40 48.87 -24.45
N ASP A 301 38.86 49.98 -23.87
CA ASP A 301 38.66 51.33 -24.40
C ASP A 301 39.82 51.82 -25.29
N LEU A 302 40.88 51.01 -25.44
CA LEU A 302 42.04 51.31 -26.27
C LEU A 302 41.99 50.53 -27.59
N GLN A 303 42.18 51.26 -28.70
CA GLN A 303 42.27 50.68 -30.05
C GLN A 303 43.68 50.85 -30.60
N TYR A 304 44.29 49.72 -30.95
CA TYR A 304 45.64 49.66 -31.48
C TYR A 304 45.60 49.52 -33.00
N PRO A 305 46.15 50.48 -33.77
CA PRO A 305 46.29 50.33 -35.22
C PRO A 305 47.27 49.18 -35.51
N LEU A 306 46.84 48.21 -36.32
CA LEU A 306 47.66 47.12 -36.82
C LEU A 306 48.07 47.35 -38.28
N THR A 307 49.14 46.68 -38.70
CA THR A 307 49.48 46.48 -40.11
C THR A 307 50.11 45.10 -40.32
N VAL A 308 49.82 44.51 -41.47
CA VAL A 308 50.58 43.39 -42.04
C VAL A 308 51.21 43.78 -43.37
N LEU A 309 52.34 43.16 -43.67
CA LEU A 309 53.14 43.40 -44.87
C LEU A 309 53.96 42.14 -45.20
N PHE A 310 54.31 41.92 -46.47
CA PHE A 310 55.14 40.75 -46.85
C PHE A 310 56.00 41.03 -48.10
N ALA A 311 56.99 40.18 -48.33
CA ALA A 311 57.79 40.15 -49.56
C ALA A 311 58.05 38.72 -50.06
N ASN A 312 58.37 38.60 -51.34
CA ASN A 312 58.64 37.32 -52.04
C ASN A 312 60.14 36.93 -51.98
N THR A 313 60.81 37.31 -50.89
CA THR A 313 62.26 37.16 -50.68
C THR A 313 62.56 36.89 -49.21
N GLU A 314 63.60 36.11 -48.95
CA GLU A 314 64.11 35.83 -47.59
C GLU A 314 64.85 37.03 -46.95
N ASP A 315 65.38 37.99 -47.73
CA ASP A 315 66.08 39.14 -47.14
C ASP A 315 65.09 40.12 -46.48
N ILE A 316 65.02 40.07 -45.14
CA ILE A 316 64.26 40.97 -44.25
C ILE A 316 64.63 42.47 -44.45
N ARG A 317 65.64 42.80 -45.28
CA ARG A 317 66.01 44.19 -45.62
C ARG A 317 65.44 44.69 -46.95
N ASP A 318 64.85 43.83 -47.77
CA ASP A 318 64.14 44.27 -48.98
C ASP A 318 62.83 45.00 -48.61
N LEU A 319 62.25 45.72 -49.57
CA LEU A 319 60.99 46.44 -49.35
C LEU A 319 59.78 45.49 -49.51
N PRO A 320 58.69 45.69 -48.74
CA PRO A 320 57.47 44.89 -48.89
C PRO A 320 56.92 44.98 -50.32
N VAL A 321 56.48 43.84 -50.83
CA VAL A 321 55.70 43.72 -52.07
C VAL A 321 54.28 44.25 -51.85
N GLN A 322 53.72 44.02 -50.66
CA GLN A 322 52.40 44.54 -50.28
C GLN A 322 52.30 44.82 -48.76
N HIS A 323 51.36 45.70 -48.38
CA HIS A 323 51.06 46.08 -46.99
C HIS A 323 49.57 46.49 -46.83
N SER A 324 49.04 46.49 -45.60
CA SER A 324 47.69 46.97 -45.24
C SER A 324 47.42 48.42 -45.67
N SER A 325 46.15 48.86 -45.66
CA SER A 325 45.84 50.30 -45.84
C SER A 325 46.49 51.11 -44.71
N TRP A 326 47.35 52.06 -45.06
CA TRP A 326 47.84 53.04 -44.08
C TRP A 326 46.70 53.96 -43.58
N VAL A 327 45.68 54.22 -44.40
CA VAL A 327 44.58 55.15 -44.08
C VAL A 327 43.47 54.46 -43.30
N ASP A 328 43.15 53.23 -43.68
CA ASP A 328 42.05 52.41 -43.16
C ASP A 328 42.62 51.15 -42.48
N SER A 329 43.66 51.33 -41.64
CA SER A 329 44.34 50.24 -40.94
C SER A 329 43.40 49.52 -39.97
N PRO A 330 43.47 48.19 -39.81
CA PRO A 330 42.69 47.46 -38.81
C PRO A 330 42.88 48.05 -37.40
N GLN A 331 41.78 48.17 -36.65
CA GLN A 331 41.80 48.66 -35.26
C GLN A 331 41.53 47.48 -34.33
N ALA A 332 42.57 46.96 -33.70
CA ALA A 332 42.44 45.89 -32.73
C ALA A 332 42.02 46.44 -31.37
N THR A 333 40.96 45.88 -30.80
CA THR A 333 40.57 46.09 -29.39
C THR A 333 40.97 44.85 -28.60
N ILE A 334 41.61 45.02 -27.45
CA ILE A 334 42.05 43.92 -26.58
C ILE A 334 40.93 43.67 -25.56
N GLU A 335 40.27 42.51 -25.62
CA GLU A 335 39.14 42.22 -24.74
C GLU A 335 39.61 41.69 -23.39
N THR A 336 39.48 42.53 -22.36
CA THR A 336 39.84 42.16 -20.99
C THR A 336 38.93 41.05 -20.47
N ASN A 337 39.52 40.04 -19.82
CA ASN A 337 38.78 39.22 -18.88
C ASN A 337 38.10 40.09 -17.80
N THR A 338 36.85 39.79 -17.45
CA THR A 338 36.15 40.49 -16.36
C THR A 338 36.06 39.60 -15.12
N ALA A 339 35.11 39.85 -14.22
CA ALA A 339 34.90 39.02 -13.05
C ALA A 339 33.44 38.55 -13.04
N PRO A 340 33.14 37.28 -12.69
CA PRO A 340 31.83 36.70 -12.91
C PRO A 340 30.67 37.52 -12.34
N HIS A 341 29.60 37.65 -13.11
CA HIS A 341 28.34 38.21 -12.64
C HIS A 341 27.53 37.13 -11.92
N ILE A 342 26.89 37.49 -10.79
CA ILE A 342 26.09 36.56 -9.98
C ILE A 342 24.71 37.17 -9.78
N ASP A 343 23.71 36.62 -10.46
CA ASP A 343 22.29 36.92 -10.24
C ASP A 343 21.69 35.87 -9.29
N ILE A 344 21.24 36.32 -8.12
CA ILE A 344 20.60 35.44 -7.12
C ILE A 344 19.12 35.30 -7.49
N LEU A 345 18.70 34.09 -7.85
CA LEU A 345 17.31 33.75 -8.17
C LEU A 345 16.56 33.32 -6.91
N SER A 346 17.19 32.46 -6.10
CA SER A 346 16.71 32.04 -4.78
C SER A 346 17.84 32.01 -3.75
N PRO A 347 17.62 32.46 -2.50
CA PRO A 347 16.39 33.10 -2.01
C PRO A 347 16.25 34.56 -2.46
N ALA A 348 15.02 35.05 -2.46
CA ALA A 348 14.71 36.45 -2.75
C ALA A 348 15.16 37.40 -1.60
N PRO A 349 15.47 38.68 -1.89
CA PRO A 349 15.93 39.63 -0.86
C PRO A 349 14.97 39.84 0.31
N ASN A 350 15.43 39.47 1.50
CA ASN A 350 14.71 39.47 2.79
C ASN A 350 13.56 38.44 2.86
N GLN A 351 13.62 37.36 2.08
CA GLN A 351 12.66 36.26 2.15
C GLN A 351 12.62 35.63 3.54
N GLU A 352 11.42 35.35 4.03
CA GLU A 352 11.19 34.46 5.17
C GLU A 352 11.32 33.00 4.69
N VAL A 353 12.30 32.26 5.23
CA VAL A 353 12.65 30.88 4.85
C VAL A 353 12.66 29.96 6.07
N SER A 354 12.45 28.66 5.88
CA SER A 354 12.31 27.70 6.98
C SER A 354 12.76 26.30 6.60
N TRP A 355 13.46 25.61 7.51
CA TRP A 355 13.95 24.21 7.42
C TRP A 355 15.04 23.98 6.38
N SER A 356 14.83 24.38 5.13
CA SER A 356 15.87 24.47 4.11
C SER A 356 15.57 25.60 3.15
N VAL A 357 16.59 26.10 2.46
CA VAL A 357 16.45 27.04 1.34
C VAL A 357 17.20 26.52 0.13
N GLU A 358 16.54 26.52 -1.02
CA GLU A 358 17.15 26.26 -2.32
C GLU A 358 17.98 27.50 -2.69
N LEU A 359 19.30 27.33 -2.83
CA LEU A 359 20.19 28.37 -3.34
C LEU A 359 20.28 28.18 -4.85
N GLU A 360 19.66 29.10 -5.60
CA GLU A 360 19.69 29.13 -7.06
C GLU A 360 20.40 30.42 -7.48
N VAL A 361 21.58 30.31 -8.08
CA VAL A 361 22.30 31.46 -8.63
C VAL A 361 22.67 31.23 -10.09
N ASN A 362 22.26 32.17 -10.94
CA ASN A 362 22.75 32.24 -12.30
C ASN A 362 24.11 32.96 -12.25
N VAL A 363 25.14 32.33 -12.82
CA VAL A 363 26.50 32.89 -12.84
C VAL A 363 27.00 32.92 -14.27
N THR A 364 27.24 34.13 -14.77
CA THR A 364 27.72 34.39 -16.14
C THR A 364 29.08 35.10 -16.09
N ASP A 365 29.89 34.93 -17.12
CA ASP A 365 31.18 35.59 -17.27
C ASP A 365 31.46 35.82 -18.77
N ASN A 366 32.46 36.61 -19.13
CA ASN A 366 32.90 36.75 -20.54
C ASN A 366 34.00 35.75 -20.93
N SER A 367 34.53 34.99 -19.98
CA SER A 367 35.34 33.79 -20.17
C SER A 367 34.53 32.55 -19.74
N PHE A 368 34.91 31.88 -18.65
CA PHE A 368 34.31 30.63 -18.19
C PHE A 368 34.27 30.55 -16.66
N VAL A 369 33.06 30.34 -16.11
CA VAL A 369 32.85 30.17 -14.66
C VAL A 369 33.33 28.79 -14.22
N ARG A 370 34.38 28.74 -13.39
CA ARG A 370 35.01 27.48 -12.97
C ARG A 370 34.44 26.92 -11.66
N ARG A 371 34.10 27.79 -10.68
CA ARG A 371 33.53 27.40 -9.38
C ARG A 371 32.65 28.48 -8.77
N THR A 372 31.54 28.06 -8.16
CA THR A 372 30.68 28.92 -7.32
C THR A 372 30.57 28.35 -5.91
N TYR A 373 30.47 29.22 -4.91
CA TYR A 373 30.43 28.90 -3.48
C TYR A 373 29.32 29.68 -2.77
N TYR A 374 28.84 29.15 -1.64
CA TYR A 374 28.10 29.92 -0.64
C TYR A 374 28.77 29.87 0.74
N LYS A 375 28.38 30.78 1.63
CA LYS A 375 28.50 30.65 3.10
C LYS A 375 27.36 31.38 3.80
N VAL A 376 27.04 31.00 5.03
CA VAL A 376 26.11 31.76 5.89
C VAL A 376 26.92 32.61 6.87
N ASP A 377 26.55 33.88 7.04
CA ASP A 377 27.22 34.88 7.88
C ASP A 377 28.76 34.83 7.77
N ASP A 378 29.46 34.32 8.79
CA ASP A 378 30.93 34.24 8.89
C ASP A 378 31.48 32.80 8.84
N GLU A 379 30.70 31.84 8.32
CA GLU A 379 31.11 30.45 8.16
C GLU A 379 32.14 30.22 7.03
N ASN A 380 32.57 28.97 6.86
CA ASN A 380 33.43 28.56 5.75
C ASN A 380 32.66 28.57 4.41
N TRP A 381 33.38 28.85 3.32
CA TRP A 381 32.85 28.66 1.97
C TRP A 381 32.65 27.16 1.66
N THR A 382 31.49 26.85 1.09
CA THR A 382 31.10 25.51 0.61
C THR A 382 30.81 25.60 -0.88
N ASP A 383 31.34 24.67 -1.69
CA ASP A 383 31.09 24.63 -3.14
C ASP A 383 29.59 24.40 -3.45
N ILE A 384 29.11 25.09 -4.49
CA ILE A 384 27.82 24.90 -5.13
C ILE A 384 28.06 24.05 -6.40
N SER A 385 27.12 23.17 -6.76
CA SER A 385 27.22 22.40 -8.01
C SER A 385 26.55 23.14 -9.16
N HIS A 386 27.12 23.09 -10.36
CA HIS A 386 26.39 23.46 -11.57
C HIS A 386 25.48 22.31 -11.99
N ASN A 387 24.25 22.62 -12.40
CA ASN A 387 23.27 21.65 -12.88
C ASN A 387 23.01 21.90 -14.37
N PHE A 388 23.49 21.00 -15.21
CA PHE A 388 23.36 21.09 -16.67
C PHE A 388 21.90 21.05 -17.18
N GLN A 389 20.95 20.55 -16.40
CA GLN A 389 19.53 20.49 -16.81
C GLN A 389 18.80 21.84 -16.63
N THR A 390 19.33 22.74 -15.80
CA THR A 390 18.76 24.06 -15.51
C THR A 390 19.67 25.22 -15.92
N ASP A 391 20.95 24.94 -16.17
CA ASP A 391 22.06 25.89 -16.34
C ASP A 391 22.23 26.85 -15.15
N LEU A 392 21.98 26.35 -13.94
CA LEU A 392 22.12 27.09 -12.69
C LEU A 392 23.18 26.48 -11.78
N TRP A 393 23.73 27.31 -10.89
CA TRP A 393 24.50 26.84 -9.75
C TRP A 393 23.53 26.65 -8.57
N GLU A 394 23.34 25.38 -8.18
CA GLU A 394 22.31 24.93 -7.25
C GLU A 394 22.90 24.28 -5.99
N TYR A 395 22.37 24.65 -4.82
CA TYR A 395 22.67 23.98 -3.56
C TYR A 395 21.50 24.08 -2.58
N ARG A 396 21.11 22.95 -1.96
CA ARG A 396 20.07 22.94 -0.94
C ARG A 396 20.65 23.13 0.46
N LEU A 397 20.56 24.35 0.98
CA LEU A 397 21.04 24.71 2.31
C LEU A 397 20.06 24.23 3.38
N ASP A 398 20.51 23.28 4.22
CA ASP A 398 19.85 22.90 5.46
C ASP A 398 19.93 24.06 6.47
N LEU A 399 18.77 24.53 6.95
CA LEU A 399 18.68 25.62 7.92
C LEU A 399 18.37 25.11 9.35
N THR A 400 18.25 23.80 9.57
CA THR A 400 17.78 23.23 10.86
C THR A 400 18.78 23.34 12.01
N ASP A 401 20.05 23.65 11.73
CA ASP A 401 21.08 23.94 12.73
C ASP A 401 21.22 25.44 13.06
N TYR A 402 20.42 26.31 12.42
CA TYR A 402 20.39 27.76 12.66
C TYR A 402 19.21 28.13 13.60
N GLU A 403 19.32 29.26 14.30
CA GLU A 403 18.21 29.77 15.14
C GLU A 403 17.19 30.56 14.29
N ALA A 404 16.06 30.98 14.87
CA ALA A 404 15.20 31.96 14.21
C ALA A 404 15.83 33.36 14.30
N GLY A 405 16.10 33.98 13.16
CA GLY A 405 16.82 35.26 13.10
C GLY A 405 17.09 35.72 11.68
N ASN A 406 17.81 36.82 11.54
CA ASN A 406 18.22 37.36 10.25
C ASN A 406 19.63 36.84 9.94
N TYR A 407 19.81 36.26 8.74
CA TYR A 407 21.07 35.67 8.29
C TYR A 407 21.46 36.25 6.92
N THR A 408 22.77 36.28 6.65
CA THR A 408 23.35 36.78 5.40
C THR A 408 23.96 35.62 4.63
N ILE A 409 23.32 35.18 3.54
CA ILE A 409 23.93 34.19 2.65
C ILE A 409 24.82 34.95 1.68
N TRP A 410 26.12 34.69 1.76
CA TRP A 410 27.11 35.20 0.82
C TRP A 410 27.33 34.18 -0.30
N PHE A 411 27.46 34.68 -1.53
CA PHE A 411 27.84 33.90 -2.70
C PHE A 411 29.17 34.40 -3.24
N LYS A 412 30.00 33.48 -3.74
CA LYS A 412 31.24 33.79 -4.45
C LYS A 412 31.33 32.96 -5.73
N ALA A 413 31.54 33.61 -6.87
CA ALA A 413 31.93 32.95 -8.11
C ALA A 413 33.41 33.19 -8.40
N THR A 414 34.05 32.24 -9.10
CA THR A 414 35.43 32.31 -9.56
C THR A 414 35.52 31.75 -10.98
N ASP A 415 36.17 32.47 -11.89
CA ASP A 415 36.41 32.07 -13.28
C ASP A 415 37.63 31.14 -13.41
N ALA A 416 38.05 30.84 -14.64
CA ALA A 416 39.30 30.13 -14.91
C ALA A 416 40.55 30.93 -14.49
N SER A 417 40.50 32.25 -14.64
CA SER A 417 41.59 33.21 -14.41
C SER A 417 41.83 33.55 -12.93
N ASN A 418 41.01 33.04 -12.01
CA ASN A 418 40.95 33.36 -10.57
C ASN A 418 40.43 34.77 -10.20
N TYR A 419 39.85 35.51 -11.15
CA TYR A 419 39.00 36.66 -10.84
C TYR A 419 37.76 36.16 -10.11
N ASN A 420 37.26 36.97 -9.18
CA ASN A 420 36.14 36.56 -8.34
C ASN A 420 35.27 37.74 -7.95
N THR A 421 33.97 37.43 -7.86
CA THR A 421 32.92 38.34 -7.42
C THR A 421 32.28 37.75 -6.19
N THR A 422 31.95 38.61 -5.22
CA THR A 422 31.15 38.23 -4.05
C THR A 422 29.88 39.08 -3.98
N THR A 423 28.73 38.41 -3.87
CA THR A 423 27.43 39.05 -3.62
C THR A 423 26.81 38.46 -2.34
N HIS A 424 25.68 38.99 -1.89
CA HIS A 424 24.96 38.46 -0.74
C HIS A 424 23.45 38.71 -0.83
N VAL A 425 22.70 37.88 -0.13
CA VAL A 425 21.27 38.08 0.13
C VAL A 425 20.99 37.93 1.62
N ASN A 426 20.18 38.84 2.15
CA ASN A 426 19.67 38.73 3.51
C ASN A 426 18.42 37.86 3.50
N ILE A 427 18.30 36.96 4.46
CA ILE A 427 17.10 36.14 4.71
C ILE A 427 16.65 36.27 6.16
N THR A 428 15.39 35.93 6.42
CA THR A 428 14.88 35.74 7.78
C THR A 428 14.57 34.25 7.96
N VAL A 429 15.35 33.55 8.77
CA VAL A 429 15.05 32.17 9.17
C VAL A 429 13.89 32.23 10.17
N VAL A 430 12.74 31.67 9.77
CA VAL A 430 11.53 31.57 10.57
C VAL A 430 11.16 30.12 10.81
N TRP A 431 10.55 29.83 11.95
CA TRP A 431 10.04 28.49 12.29
C TRP A 431 8.50 28.52 12.29
N PRO A 432 7.84 28.32 11.13
CA PRO A 432 6.40 28.44 11.00
C PRO A 432 5.71 27.26 11.70
N PHE A 433 5.05 27.58 12.83
CA PHE A 433 4.32 26.68 13.72
C PHE A 433 5.21 25.71 14.54
N ILE A 434 5.02 25.70 15.87
CA ILE A 434 5.84 24.90 16.80
C ILE A 434 5.04 23.74 17.38
N PRO A 435 5.29 22.53 16.88
CA PRO A 435 5.30 21.31 17.68
C PRO A 435 6.76 20.84 17.81
N LEU A 436 7.27 20.76 19.05
CA LEU A 436 8.55 20.12 19.39
C LEU A 436 9.80 20.79 18.79
N GLN A 437 9.97 22.10 19.03
CA GLN A 437 11.18 22.86 18.67
C GLN A 437 12.45 22.12 19.12
N GLY A 438 13.26 21.64 18.17
CA GLY A 438 14.48 20.86 18.42
C GLY A 438 14.34 19.34 18.28
N MET A 439 13.19 18.79 17.89
CA MET A 439 13.10 17.37 17.50
C MET A 439 13.94 17.12 16.24
N ARG A 440 14.86 16.15 16.32
CA ARG A 440 15.57 15.55 15.19
C ARG A 440 15.07 14.12 15.03
N LEU A 441 14.75 13.73 13.80
CA LEU A 441 14.16 12.44 13.50
C LEU A 441 14.92 11.75 12.37
N ASP A 442 15.21 10.47 12.55
CA ASP A 442 15.74 9.58 11.52
C ASP A 442 14.78 8.39 11.37
N VAL A 443 14.69 7.80 10.18
CA VAL A 443 13.85 6.60 9.93
C VAL A 443 14.52 5.59 9.01
N SER A 444 14.35 4.30 9.27
CA SER A 444 14.64 3.23 8.30
C SER A 444 13.34 2.54 7.92
N ARG A 445 12.98 2.59 6.63
CA ARG A 445 11.82 1.89 6.08
C ARG A 445 12.25 0.55 5.48
N THR A 446 11.61 -0.53 5.91
CA THR A 446 11.67 -1.82 5.20
C THR A 446 10.30 -2.19 4.65
N LEU A 447 10.23 -2.43 3.33
CA LEU A 447 9.06 -3.00 2.67
C LEU A 447 9.23 -4.52 2.54
N TYR A 448 8.30 -5.30 3.08
CA TYR A 448 8.24 -6.74 2.93
C TYR A 448 7.12 -7.15 1.96
N THR A 449 7.42 -8.01 0.98
CA THR A 449 6.37 -8.72 0.24
C THR A 449 5.85 -9.89 1.09
N ARG A 450 4.52 -10.00 1.24
CA ARG A 450 3.84 -11.01 2.06
C ARG A 450 2.98 -11.94 1.19
N GLU A 451 2.24 -12.86 1.80
CA GLU A 451 1.37 -13.76 1.04
C GLU A 451 0.22 -13.02 0.35
N TYR A 452 -0.33 -13.62 -0.71
CA TYR A 452 -1.47 -13.09 -1.46
C TYR A 452 -1.31 -11.66 -2.02
N HIS A 453 -0.06 -11.19 -2.17
CA HIS A 453 0.29 -9.83 -2.57
C HIS A 453 -0.23 -8.74 -1.63
N THR A 454 -0.28 -9.08 -0.34
CA THR A 454 -0.22 -8.09 0.74
C THR A 454 1.21 -7.57 0.91
N THR A 455 1.34 -6.39 1.49
CA THR A 455 2.60 -5.68 1.69
C THR A 455 2.66 -5.18 3.12
N GLU A 456 3.80 -5.35 3.77
CA GLU A 456 4.04 -4.85 5.12
C GLU A 456 5.17 -3.81 5.08
N ILE A 457 4.92 -2.64 5.65
CA ILE A 457 5.87 -1.54 5.77
C ILE A 457 6.25 -1.40 7.24
N GLN A 458 7.52 -1.57 7.56
CA GLN A 458 8.07 -1.28 8.89
C GLN A 458 8.90 0.02 8.81
N ASP A 459 8.53 1.03 9.60
CA ASP A 459 9.28 2.28 9.74
C ASP A 459 9.94 2.34 11.14
N ASP A 460 11.26 2.10 11.19
CA ASP A 460 12.08 2.20 12.40
C ASP A 460 12.47 3.66 12.69
N TYR A 461 11.75 4.32 13.59
CA TYR A 461 12.02 5.71 13.95
C TYR A 461 13.05 5.84 15.07
N THR A 462 13.98 6.79 14.94
CA THR A 462 14.83 7.29 16.03
C THR A 462 14.49 8.75 16.33
N VAL A 463 13.69 8.98 17.38
CA VAL A 463 13.26 10.30 17.84
C VAL A 463 14.31 10.86 18.80
N THR A 464 14.97 11.97 18.48
CA THR A 464 15.94 12.63 19.37
C THR A 464 15.50 14.05 19.69
N ASN A 465 15.55 14.45 20.97
CA ASN A 465 15.11 15.77 21.39
C ASN A 465 16.30 16.71 21.69
N ASN A 466 16.59 17.65 20.79
CA ASN A 466 17.51 18.77 21.05
C ASN A 466 16.78 20.00 21.64
N GLY A 467 15.48 19.87 21.93
CA GLY A 467 14.60 20.91 22.46
C GLY A 467 14.50 20.94 23.99
N SER A 468 14.17 22.11 24.54
CA SER A 468 13.99 22.31 25.99
C SER A 468 12.66 21.77 26.53
N ALA A 469 11.67 21.52 25.66
CA ALA A 469 10.39 20.91 26.00
C ALA A 469 10.42 19.39 25.68
N PRO A 470 9.87 18.52 26.54
CA PRO A 470 9.90 17.07 26.31
C PRO A 470 8.92 16.62 25.21
N ILE A 471 9.34 15.66 24.38
CA ILE A 471 8.51 15.04 23.35
C ILE A 471 7.68 13.91 23.97
N THR A 472 6.36 13.97 23.85
CA THR A 472 5.43 12.95 24.38
C THR A 472 4.64 12.23 23.29
N ALA A 473 4.50 12.84 22.12
CA ALA A 473 3.83 12.27 20.96
C ALA A 473 4.27 13.03 19.70
N PHE A 474 4.21 12.36 18.54
CA PHE A 474 4.37 13.01 17.24
C PHE A 474 3.49 12.32 16.18
N ASP A 475 3.27 13.02 15.07
CA ASP A 475 2.31 12.61 14.05
C ASP A 475 2.96 11.99 12.82
N VAL A 476 2.28 11.02 12.22
CA VAL A 476 2.67 10.33 10.97
C VAL A 476 1.51 10.42 9.98
N VAL A 477 1.77 10.62 8.69
CA VAL A 477 0.74 10.78 7.65
C VAL A 477 1.04 9.92 6.42
N LEU A 478 0.00 9.62 5.63
CA LEU A 478 0.07 8.79 4.41
C LEU A 478 -0.94 9.33 3.38
N PRO A 479 -0.59 9.62 2.12
CA PRO A 479 -1.54 10.20 1.14
C PRO A 479 -2.88 9.44 1.04
N LEU A 480 -4.00 10.17 0.94
CA LEU A 480 -5.37 9.61 1.01
C LEU A 480 -5.65 8.60 -0.12
N LYS A 481 -4.92 8.68 -1.24
CA LYS A 481 -4.97 7.68 -2.31
C LYS A 481 -4.63 6.25 -1.83
N TRP A 482 -3.93 6.12 -0.70
CA TRP A 482 -3.59 4.84 -0.09
C TRP A 482 -4.68 4.28 0.85
N GLU A 483 -5.77 5.02 1.11
CA GLU A 483 -6.86 4.60 2.01
C GLU A 483 -7.52 3.29 1.56
N THR A 484 -7.84 3.18 0.27
CA THR A 484 -8.48 1.98 -0.29
C THR A 484 -7.58 0.73 -0.26
N TYR A 485 -6.28 0.90 0.00
CA TYR A 485 -5.27 -0.17 0.07
C TYR A 485 -4.84 -0.47 1.52
N LEU A 486 -5.19 0.37 2.48
CA LEU A 486 -4.76 0.25 3.87
C LEU A 486 -5.55 -0.84 4.59
N LEU A 487 -4.85 -1.81 5.18
CA LEU A 487 -5.43 -2.78 6.08
C LEU A 487 -5.41 -2.24 7.52
N SER A 488 -4.21 -2.05 8.09
CA SER A 488 -4.04 -1.61 9.48
C SER A 488 -2.67 -1.00 9.76
N THR A 489 -2.54 -0.35 10.92
CA THR A 489 -1.33 0.35 11.38
C THR A 489 -1.18 0.19 12.88
N SER A 490 0.00 -0.23 13.33
CA SER A 490 0.38 -0.38 14.75
C SER A 490 1.80 0.14 14.99
N ALA A 491 2.25 0.16 16.23
CA ALA A 491 3.64 0.45 16.58
C ALA A 491 4.08 -0.30 17.85
N THR A 492 5.37 -0.63 17.92
CA THR A 492 6.02 -1.35 19.02
C THR A 492 7.40 -0.77 19.28
N ASP A 493 7.86 -0.73 20.53
CA ASP A 493 9.17 -0.18 20.86
C ASP A 493 10.31 -1.22 20.85
N SER A 494 11.51 -0.79 21.22
CA SER A 494 12.71 -1.65 21.24
C SER A 494 12.68 -2.80 22.27
N GLU A 495 11.67 -2.86 23.14
CA GLU A 495 11.40 -3.99 24.05
C GLU A 495 10.14 -4.79 23.63
N GLU A 496 9.64 -4.55 22.41
CA GLU A 496 8.40 -5.11 21.83
C GLU A 496 7.10 -4.69 22.56
N GLU A 497 7.13 -3.66 23.43
CA GLU A 497 5.91 -3.12 24.06
C GLU A 497 5.08 -2.26 23.09
N GLU A 498 3.75 -2.32 23.21
CA GLU A 498 2.81 -1.60 22.32
C GLU A 498 2.91 -0.08 22.46
N VAL A 499 3.35 0.60 21.39
CA VAL A 499 3.39 2.05 21.31
C VAL A 499 2.04 2.55 20.79
N LYS A 500 1.35 3.34 21.62
CA LYS A 500 -0.04 3.74 21.35
C LYS A 500 -0.16 4.66 20.12
N VAL A 501 -0.59 4.09 19.00
CA VAL A 501 -0.97 4.84 17.80
C VAL A 501 -2.46 5.20 17.88
N ILE A 502 -2.80 6.49 17.71
CA ILE A 502 -4.19 6.95 17.58
C ILE A 502 -4.43 7.44 16.15
N ARG A 503 -5.44 6.87 15.49
CA ARG A 503 -5.97 7.34 14.21
C ARG A 503 -6.60 8.73 14.36
N LEU A 504 -6.20 9.68 13.53
CA LEU A 504 -6.81 11.01 13.40
C LEU A 504 -7.65 11.08 12.10
N SER A 505 -8.49 12.12 11.97
CA SER A 505 -9.42 12.32 10.83
C SER A 505 -8.77 12.98 9.60
N ASP A 506 -9.57 13.42 8.61
CA ASP A 506 -9.13 13.77 7.25
C ASP A 506 -9.97 14.91 6.57
N THR A 507 -9.38 15.76 5.70
CA THR A 507 -10.00 16.71 4.73
C THR A 507 -8.99 17.18 3.64
N ASN A 508 -8.90 16.58 2.43
CA ASN A 508 -7.82 16.86 1.42
C ASN A 508 -7.26 15.58 0.71
N THR A 509 -5.92 15.39 0.59
CA THR A 509 -5.29 14.04 0.28
C THR A 509 -4.14 13.42 1.19
N MET A 510 -4.22 13.32 2.53
CA MET A 510 -3.44 12.47 3.49
C MET A 510 -4.24 11.92 4.71
N LEU A 511 -4.16 10.62 4.96
CA LEU A 511 -4.47 9.91 6.21
C LEU A 511 -3.53 10.35 7.36
N ARG A 512 -4.02 10.51 8.61
CA ARG A 512 -3.18 10.84 9.80
C ARG A 512 -3.26 9.86 10.97
N TRP A 513 -2.14 9.73 11.68
CA TRP A 513 -2.04 9.11 13.01
C TRP A 513 -1.18 9.96 13.94
N ARG A 514 -1.37 9.77 15.25
CA ARG A 514 -0.47 10.26 16.32
C ARG A 514 0.10 9.10 17.09
N VAL A 515 1.42 8.99 17.11
CA VAL A 515 2.18 8.03 17.93
C VAL A 515 2.43 8.67 19.29
N TYR A 516 1.94 8.07 20.37
CA TYR A 516 2.21 8.49 21.74
C TYR A 516 3.36 7.69 22.32
N LEU A 517 4.44 8.37 22.72
CA LEU A 517 5.62 7.74 23.30
C LEU A 517 5.34 7.36 24.77
N PRO A 518 5.53 6.09 25.19
CA PRO A 518 5.30 5.66 26.57
C PRO A 518 6.09 6.46 27.61
N SER A 519 7.31 6.88 27.26
CA SER A 519 8.17 7.76 28.07
C SER A 519 8.47 9.08 27.36
N PRO A 520 8.33 10.25 28.03
CA PRO A 520 8.67 11.53 27.44
C PRO A 520 10.18 11.69 27.15
N VAL A 521 10.54 12.04 25.92
CA VAL A 521 11.94 12.28 25.52
C VAL A 521 12.34 13.71 25.94
N GLY A 522 13.14 13.83 27.00
CA GLY A 522 13.71 15.11 27.45
C GLY A 522 14.91 15.58 26.62
N PHE A 523 15.38 16.81 26.85
CA PHE A 523 16.55 17.39 26.18
C PHE A 523 17.78 16.45 26.23
N GLY A 524 18.42 16.25 25.07
CA GLY A 524 19.54 15.32 24.87
C GLY A 524 19.16 13.83 24.85
N GLY A 525 17.87 13.50 25.02
CA GLY A 525 17.36 12.15 25.01
C GLY A 525 17.00 11.65 23.60
N THR A 526 16.97 10.32 23.46
CA THR A 526 16.55 9.60 22.26
C THR A 526 15.61 8.47 22.64
N TYR A 527 14.61 8.19 21.80
CA TYR A 527 13.72 7.03 21.89
C TYR A 527 13.58 6.36 20.52
N ARG A 528 13.27 5.06 20.51
CA ARG A 528 13.20 4.24 19.30
C ARG A 528 11.98 3.34 19.32
N PHE A 529 11.33 3.22 18.18
CA PHE A 529 10.20 2.32 17.98
C PHE A 529 9.99 2.04 16.48
N THR A 530 9.36 0.92 16.19
CA THR A 530 8.99 0.48 14.84
C THR A 530 7.49 0.71 14.65
N MET A 531 7.10 1.30 13.52
CA MET A 531 5.70 1.44 13.13
C MET A 531 5.41 0.51 11.96
N THR A 532 4.46 -0.41 12.14
CA THR A 532 4.12 -1.43 11.14
C THR A 532 2.79 -1.08 10.49
N THR A 533 2.78 -1.00 9.16
CA THR A 533 1.58 -0.73 8.35
C THR A 533 1.38 -1.85 7.33
N PHE A 534 0.21 -2.48 7.37
CA PHE A 534 -0.21 -3.49 6.40
C PHE A 534 -1.06 -2.85 5.30
N LEU A 535 -0.72 -3.14 4.05
CA LEU A 535 -1.44 -2.74 2.85
C LEU A 535 -1.74 -3.96 1.96
N HIS A 536 -2.72 -3.83 1.07
CA HIS A 536 -3.04 -4.83 0.05
C HIS A 536 -3.03 -4.21 -1.34
N SER A 537 -2.90 -5.04 -2.38
CA SER A 537 -3.06 -4.63 -3.78
C SER A 537 -2.16 -3.46 -4.23
N LEU A 538 -1.02 -3.25 -3.57
CA LEU A 538 0.07 -2.40 -4.08
C LEU A 538 0.80 -3.05 -5.26
N HIS A 539 0.62 -4.36 -5.45
CA HIS A 539 1.14 -5.13 -6.59
C HIS A 539 0.11 -5.14 -7.73
N GLU A 540 0.42 -4.52 -8.86
CA GLU A 540 -0.34 -4.62 -10.11
C GLU A 540 0.32 -5.63 -11.07
N LEU A 541 -0.44 -6.58 -11.60
CA LEU A 541 0.08 -7.67 -12.43
C LEU A 541 0.29 -7.21 -13.88
N THR A 542 1.51 -6.81 -14.24
CA THR A 542 1.85 -6.23 -15.55
C THR A 542 1.98 -7.28 -16.65
N VAL A 543 2.72 -8.37 -16.42
CA VAL A 543 2.94 -9.43 -17.42
C VAL A 543 2.60 -10.80 -16.85
N PHE A 544 1.38 -11.25 -17.16
CA PHE A 544 0.75 -12.44 -16.60
C PHE A 544 1.55 -13.74 -16.80
N ASP A 545 2.08 -14.01 -17.99
CA ASP A 545 2.81 -15.26 -18.26
C ASP A 545 4.28 -15.24 -17.79
N ASP A 546 4.86 -14.05 -17.58
CA ASP A 546 6.19 -13.86 -16.99
C ASP A 546 6.18 -13.80 -15.44
N ASN A 547 4.99 -13.66 -14.83
CA ASN A 547 4.80 -13.43 -13.39
C ASN A 547 5.41 -12.09 -12.91
N LEU A 548 5.36 -11.06 -13.75
CA LEU A 548 5.85 -9.71 -13.42
C LEU A 548 4.72 -8.87 -12.81
N TYR A 549 5.04 -8.21 -11.69
CA TYR A 549 4.16 -7.30 -10.98
C TYR A 549 4.89 -5.97 -10.75
N GLU A 550 4.22 -4.86 -10.99
CA GLU A 550 4.66 -3.54 -10.56
C GLU A 550 4.22 -3.28 -9.12
N ILE A 551 5.10 -2.69 -8.31
CA ILE A 551 4.79 -2.16 -6.98
C ILE A 551 5.05 -0.66 -7.02
N THR A 552 4.04 0.14 -6.64
CA THR A 552 4.21 1.58 -6.41
C THR A 552 3.88 1.92 -4.95
N PHE A 553 4.82 2.57 -4.26
CA PHE A 553 4.60 3.08 -2.89
C PHE A 553 5.56 4.23 -2.55
N LEU A 554 5.53 4.74 -1.31
CA LEU A 554 6.36 5.84 -0.85
C LEU A 554 7.78 5.41 -0.42
N LYS A 555 8.80 6.18 -0.83
CA LYS A 555 10.20 5.95 -0.47
C LYS A 555 10.44 5.99 1.05
N TYR A 556 9.76 6.88 1.74
CA TYR A 556 9.86 7.13 3.18
C TYR A 556 8.52 7.64 3.73
N PRO A 557 8.29 7.63 5.06
CA PRO A 557 7.03 8.13 5.64
C PRO A 557 6.88 9.64 5.47
N VAL A 558 5.63 10.09 5.30
CA VAL A 558 5.30 11.52 5.22
C VAL A 558 5.02 12.03 6.63
N LEU A 559 5.75 13.05 7.07
CA LEU A 559 5.74 13.52 8.46
C LEU A 559 5.64 15.05 8.52
N PRO A 560 4.92 15.67 9.47
CA PRO A 560 4.88 17.13 9.63
C PRO A 560 6.13 17.69 10.34
N TYR A 561 7.28 17.00 10.22
CA TYR A 561 8.57 17.33 10.83
C TYR A 561 9.69 17.00 9.83
N PRO A 562 10.85 17.66 9.88
CA PRO A 562 11.98 17.30 9.01
C PRO A 562 12.54 15.93 9.40
N LEU A 563 12.88 15.11 8.41
CA LEU A 563 13.71 13.92 8.60
C LEU A 563 15.17 14.28 8.30
N ARG A 564 16.03 14.15 9.32
CA ARG A 564 17.48 14.31 9.16
C ARG A 564 18.06 13.24 8.24
N SER A 565 17.55 12.01 8.35
CA SER A 565 17.82 10.94 7.38
C SER A 565 16.65 9.98 7.23
N ALA A 566 16.51 9.40 6.04
CA ALA A 566 15.65 8.26 5.78
C ALA A 566 16.39 7.21 4.95
N GLN A 567 16.17 5.94 5.27
CA GLN A 567 16.65 4.79 4.49
C GLN A 567 15.45 4.00 3.94
N LEU A 568 15.59 3.43 2.74
CA LEU A 568 14.66 2.42 2.20
C LEU A 568 15.40 1.12 1.91
N SER A 569 14.91 0.03 2.51
CA SER A 569 15.20 -1.37 2.16
C SER A 569 13.93 -2.06 1.66
N ILE A 570 14.09 -3.06 0.82
CA ILE A 570 13.01 -3.94 0.36
C ILE A 570 13.47 -5.39 0.56
N GLU A 571 12.62 -6.18 1.22
CA GLU A 571 12.84 -7.60 1.46
C GLU A 571 11.76 -8.43 0.75
N PHE A 572 12.20 -9.25 -0.20
CA PHE A 572 11.32 -10.13 -0.96
C PHE A 572 11.07 -11.45 -0.22
N ARG A 573 9.84 -11.95 -0.33
CA ARG A 573 9.51 -13.34 0.02
C ARG A 573 10.39 -14.31 -0.77
N SER A 574 10.80 -15.40 -0.12
CA SER A 574 11.61 -16.46 -0.74
C SER A 574 11.02 -16.97 -2.06
N GLY A 575 11.72 -16.72 -3.16
CA GLY A 575 11.31 -17.05 -4.54
C GLY A 575 11.01 -15.84 -5.41
N ASP A 576 10.67 -14.70 -4.81
CA ASP A 576 10.43 -13.43 -5.52
C ASP A 576 11.75 -12.69 -5.78
N SER A 577 11.81 -11.85 -6.82
CA SER A 577 13.03 -11.16 -7.25
C SER A 577 12.76 -9.82 -7.94
N LEU A 578 13.68 -8.86 -7.81
CA LEU A 578 13.62 -7.57 -8.49
C LEU A 578 13.78 -7.70 -10.01
N SER A 579 13.03 -6.90 -10.76
CA SER A 579 13.19 -6.68 -12.20
C SER A 579 13.47 -5.19 -12.44
N GLY A 580 14.66 -4.84 -12.94
CA GLY A 580 15.09 -3.45 -13.18
C GLY A 580 15.84 -2.79 -12.01
N LYS A 581 15.85 -1.44 -11.97
CA LYS A 581 16.55 -0.64 -10.95
C LYS A 581 15.89 -0.83 -9.57
N SER A 582 16.71 -0.92 -8.51
CA SER A 582 16.18 -0.92 -7.14
C SER A 582 15.90 0.51 -6.68
N PRO A 583 14.76 0.80 -6.03
CA PRO A 583 14.48 2.11 -5.45
C PRO A 583 15.08 2.28 -4.03
N SER A 584 15.70 1.23 -3.46
CA SER A 584 16.38 1.30 -2.16
C SER A 584 17.47 2.37 -2.15
N GLY A 585 17.52 3.17 -1.09
CA GLY A 585 18.39 4.35 -1.04
C GLY A 585 18.51 4.94 0.36
N ASN A 586 19.31 6.01 0.45
CA ASN A 586 19.52 6.78 1.68
C ASN A 586 19.40 8.28 1.34
N TRP A 587 18.49 8.97 2.01
CA TRP A 587 18.22 10.40 1.85
C TRP A 587 18.53 11.15 3.14
N LYS A 588 18.81 12.45 3.03
CA LYS A 588 19.09 13.37 4.14
C LYS A 588 18.30 14.65 3.96
N THR A 589 17.99 15.34 5.07
CA THR A 589 17.31 16.65 5.09
C THR A 589 16.05 16.66 4.21
N ILE A 590 15.14 15.73 4.49
CA ILE A 590 13.81 15.70 3.85
C ILE A 590 12.93 16.70 4.59
N SER A 591 12.21 17.54 3.84
CA SER A 591 11.33 18.56 4.39
C SER A 591 10.10 17.94 5.07
N PRO A 592 9.47 18.67 6.01
CA PRO A 592 8.12 18.35 6.46
C PRO A 592 7.18 18.13 5.26
N MET A 593 6.37 17.08 5.34
CA MET A 593 5.30 16.71 4.41
C MET A 593 5.76 16.35 2.98
N THR A 594 7.05 16.11 2.72
CA THR A 594 7.51 15.62 1.42
C THR A 594 6.88 14.25 1.08
N ILE A 595 6.35 14.14 -0.13
CA ILE A 595 5.81 12.91 -0.72
C ILE A 595 6.72 12.52 -1.88
N GLU A 596 7.49 11.44 -1.74
CA GLU A 596 8.19 10.83 -2.86
C GLU A 596 7.76 9.38 -3.02
N GLU A 597 7.37 9.03 -4.24
CA GLU A 597 6.99 7.67 -4.62
C GLU A 597 8.12 6.99 -5.38
N PHE A 598 8.16 5.66 -5.30
CA PHE A 598 8.90 4.81 -6.21
C PHE A 598 7.92 3.86 -6.90
N THR A 599 8.32 3.44 -8.09
CA THR A 599 7.71 2.34 -8.84
C THR A 599 8.82 1.35 -9.15
N MET A 600 8.54 0.06 -9.00
CA MET A 600 9.50 -1.03 -9.23
C MET A 600 8.79 -2.26 -9.77
N GLU A 601 9.43 -2.99 -10.69
CA GLU A 601 8.92 -4.28 -11.15
C GLU A 601 9.55 -5.43 -10.34
N ILE A 602 8.77 -6.44 -10.01
CA ILE A 602 9.25 -7.70 -9.42
C ILE A 602 8.73 -8.90 -10.21
N ARG A 603 9.53 -9.95 -10.28
CA ARG A 603 9.08 -11.28 -10.69
C ARG A 603 8.71 -12.06 -9.43
N SER A 604 7.42 -12.35 -9.25
CA SER A 604 6.89 -12.99 -8.05
C SER A 604 6.17 -14.29 -8.37
N PHE A 605 6.44 -15.33 -7.58
CA PHE A 605 5.78 -16.64 -7.71
C PHE A 605 4.76 -16.89 -6.58
N THR A 606 4.42 -15.84 -5.83
CA THR A 606 3.34 -15.87 -4.83
C THR A 606 1.96 -16.03 -5.53
N PRO A 607 1.04 -16.85 -4.99
CA PRO A 607 -0.33 -16.93 -5.50
C PRO A 607 -1.09 -15.63 -5.19
N PHE A 608 -1.67 -14.97 -6.21
CA PHE A 608 -2.51 -13.80 -6.02
C PHE A 608 -3.99 -14.20 -5.96
N ILE A 609 -4.51 -14.42 -4.76
CA ILE A 609 -5.86 -14.94 -4.52
C ILE A 609 -6.65 -13.97 -3.65
N VAL A 610 -7.90 -13.68 -4.05
CA VAL A 610 -8.84 -12.82 -3.32
C VAL A 610 -10.15 -13.56 -3.05
N ALA A 611 -10.91 -13.12 -2.04
CA ALA A 611 -12.15 -13.73 -1.61
C ALA A 611 -13.35 -12.76 -1.66
N ASP A 612 -14.51 -13.25 -2.10
CA ASP A 612 -15.80 -12.65 -1.68
C ASP A 612 -16.47 -13.57 -0.66
N ARG A 613 -17.08 -12.98 0.37
CA ARG A 613 -17.70 -13.69 1.50
C ARG A 613 -19.13 -13.20 1.75
N TYR A 614 -20.05 -14.13 1.88
CA TYR A 614 -21.39 -13.88 2.40
C TYR A 614 -21.58 -14.70 3.68
N THR A 615 -21.96 -14.03 4.77
CA THR A 615 -22.15 -14.64 6.10
C THR A 615 -23.54 -14.33 6.59
N LYS A 616 -24.36 -15.36 6.83
CA LYS A 616 -25.66 -15.22 7.51
C LYS A 616 -25.54 -15.71 8.94
N ILE A 617 -25.67 -14.79 9.91
CA ILE A 617 -25.61 -15.10 11.35
C ILE A 617 -27.03 -15.11 11.89
N THR A 618 -27.53 -16.26 12.31
CA THR A 618 -28.82 -16.38 13.01
C THR A 618 -28.59 -16.32 14.52
N MET A 619 -29.15 -15.31 15.18
CA MET A 619 -29.07 -15.18 16.64
C MET A 619 -30.15 -16.04 17.30
N ASP A 620 -29.77 -17.15 17.95
CA ASP A 620 -30.73 -17.96 18.68
C ASP A 620 -30.87 -17.51 20.16
N PRO A 621 -32.09 -17.16 20.62
CA PRO A 621 -32.30 -16.69 22.00
C PRO A 621 -31.99 -17.73 23.09
N TRP A 622 -31.77 -18.99 22.72
CA TRP A 622 -31.42 -20.07 23.65
C TRP A 622 -29.90 -20.24 23.86
N GLY A 623 -29.07 -19.33 23.33
CA GLY A 623 -27.65 -19.21 23.70
C GLY A 623 -26.64 -19.58 22.62
N TRP A 624 -27.04 -19.56 21.34
CA TRP A 624 -26.20 -19.96 20.22
C TRP A 624 -26.25 -18.95 19.08
N LEU A 625 -25.14 -18.82 18.36
CA LEU A 625 -25.06 -18.23 17.04
C LEU A 625 -24.95 -19.36 16.02
N SER A 626 -25.72 -19.28 14.93
CA SER A 626 -25.58 -20.18 13.77
C SER A 626 -25.12 -19.38 12.57
N TYR A 627 -23.95 -19.74 12.04
CA TYR A 627 -23.32 -19.14 10.87
C TYR A 627 -23.56 -20.05 9.66
N GLU A 628 -24.08 -19.47 8.59
CA GLU A 628 -24.10 -20.05 7.24
C GLU A 628 -23.19 -19.15 6.38
N GLU A 629 -22.01 -19.63 6.01
CA GLU A 629 -21.06 -18.88 5.18
C GLU A 629 -20.97 -19.42 3.76
N THR A 630 -20.79 -18.53 2.80
CA THR A 630 -20.44 -18.84 1.41
C THR A 630 -19.22 -18.02 1.04
N ILE A 631 -18.11 -18.69 0.74
CA ILE A 631 -16.81 -18.09 0.44
C ILE A 631 -16.46 -18.42 -1.01
N THR A 632 -16.06 -17.41 -1.79
CA THR A 632 -15.69 -17.55 -3.20
C THR A 632 -14.28 -17.03 -3.41
N PHE A 633 -13.33 -17.93 -3.63
CA PHE A 633 -11.96 -17.59 -3.99
C PHE A 633 -11.83 -17.35 -5.50
N ARG A 634 -11.00 -16.37 -5.87
CA ARG A 634 -10.59 -16.06 -7.24
C ARG A 634 -9.06 -16.00 -7.30
N ASN A 635 -8.43 -16.83 -8.15
CA ASN A 635 -7.01 -16.70 -8.44
C ASN A 635 -6.81 -15.71 -9.59
N LEU A 636 -6.32 -14.52 -9.26
CA LEU A 636 -6.01 -13.45 -10.21
C LEU A 636 -4.60 -13.61 -10.80
N GLY A 637 -3.72 -14.35 -10.12
CA GLY A 637 -2.32 -14.53 -10.50
C GLY A 637 -2.05 -15.78 -11.36
N PRO A 638 -0.80 -15.90 -11.87
CA PRO A 638 -0.35 -17.07 -12.63
C PRO A 638 0.06 -18.27 -11.75
N ALA A 639 0.47 -18.03 -10.50
CA ALA A 639 0.87 -19.08 -9.56
C ALA A 639 -0.35 -19.83 -8.97
N LYS A 640 -0.15 -21.10 -8.58
CA LYS A 640 -1.22 -21.99 -8.07
C LYS A 640 -1.09 -22.28 -6.57
N GLN A 641 -2.23 -22.44 -5.90
CA GLN A 641 -2.30 -22.84 -4.48
C GLN A 641 -2.97 -24.22 -4.34
N ASN A 642 -2.58 -25.01 -3.34
CA ASN A 642 -3.09 -26.38 -3.16
C ASN A 642 -3.98 -26.55 -1.91
N GLU A 643 -3.65 -25.82 -0.85
CA GLU A 643 -4.20 -25.93 0.49
C GLU A 643 -4.29 -24.51 1.05
N PHE A 644 -5.33 -24.19 1.82
CA PHE A 644 -5.54 -22.85 2.40
C PHE A 644 -5.76 -22.99 3.90
N ASP A 645 -5.00 -22.23 4.68
CA ASP A 645 -5.09 -22.24 6.14
C ASP A 645 -6.15 -21.21 6.59
N LEU A 646 -7.22 -21.70 7.21
CA LEU A 646 -8.30 -20.90 7.79
C LEU A 646 -8.30 -21.14 9.31
N GLU A 647 -8.63 -20.13 10.12
CA GLU A 647 -8.73 -20.30 11.58
C GLU A 647 -10.14 -20.02 12.07
N ALA A 648 -10.78 -21.02 12.69
CA ALA A 648 -12.07 -20.85 13.34
C ALA A 648 -11.90 -20.35 14.78
N PRO A 649 -12.76 -19.43 15.25
CA PRO A 649 -12.68 -18.87 16.60
C PRO A 649 -12.96 -19.91 17.68
N ALA A 650 -12.63 -19.57 18.94
CA ALA A 650 -12.95 -20.41 20.09
C ALA A 650 -14.48 -20.58 20.29
N TYR A 651 -14.87 -21.60 21.06
CA TYR A 651 -16.27 -21.92 21.39
C TYR A 651 -17.17 -22.23 20.19
N VAL A 652 -16.56 -22.69 19.08
CA VAL A 652 -17.23 -23.36 17.96
C VAL A 652 -17.55 -24.82 18.32
N ASP A 653 -18.69 -25.36 17.87
CA ASP A 653 -19.13 -26.74 18.16
C ASP A 653 -19.41 -27.62 16.91
N THR A 654 -20.12 -27.14 15.89
CA THR A 654 -20.53 -27.97 14.74
C THR A 654 -20.07 -27.40 13.40
N ILE A 655 -18.79 -27.57 13.03
CA ILE A 655 -18.28 -27.18 11.69
C ILE A 655 -18.68 -28.21 10.62
N SER A 656 -19.13 -27.74 9.47
CA SER A 656 -19.34 -28.54 8.25
C SER A 656 -18.93 -27.75 7.00
N ILE A 657 -17.97 -28.26 6.23
CA ILE A 657 -17.45 -27.61 5.01
C ILE A 657 -17.83 -28.44 3.77
N TYR A 658 -18.44 -27.81 2.77
CA TYR A 658 -18.96 -28.47 1.57
C TYR A 658 -19.00 -27.52 0.35
N ASP A 659 -19.29 -28.06 -0.83
CA ASP A 659 -19.63 -27.29 -2.04
C ASP A 659 -20.96 -27.79 -2.67
N GLU A 660 -21.30 -27.31 -3.87
CA GLU A 660 -22.50 -27.77 -4.61
C GLU A 660 -22.52 -29.28 -4.93
N VAL A 661 -21.35 -29.95 -4.89
CA VAL A 661 -21.19 -31.39 -5.16
C VAL A 661 -21.25 -32.22 -3.87
N GLY A 662 -20.83 -31.65 -2.74
CA GLY A 662 -20.97 -32.21 -1.40
C GLY A 662 -19.82 -31.87 -0.45
N ILE A 663 -19.71 -32.64 0.63
CA ILE A 663 -18.71 -32.45 1.69
C ILE A 663 -17.27 -32.47 1.14
N LEU A 664 -16.42 -31.59 1.65
CA LEU A 664 -14.97 -31.58 1.38
C LEU A 664 -14.28 -32.46 2.42
N ALA A 665 -14.11 -33.75 2.11
CA ALA A 665 -13.81 -34.79 3.08
C ALA A 665 -12.39 -34.69 3.67
N ASP A 666 -11.41 -34.29 2.86
CA ASP A 666 -10.04 -34.05 3.34
C ASP A 666 -9.91 -32.71 4.08
N SER A 667 -10.81 -31.75 3.82
CA SER A 667 -10.82 -30.40 4.40
C SER A 667 -11.61 -30.27 5.72
N GLN A 668 -12.24 -31.34 6.24
CA GLN A 668 -12.91 -31.26 7.55
C GLN A 668 -11.89 -31.08 8.71
N PRO A 669 -12.25 -30.35 9.78
CA PRO A 669 -11.37 -30.19 10.95
C PRO A 669 -11.06 -31.52 11.63
N LYS A 670 -9.78 -31.74 11.93
CA LYS A 670 -9.23 -33.02 12.46
C LYS A 670 -8.89 -32.98 13.95
N LEU A 671 -8.90 -31.79 14.55
CA LEU A 671 -8.68 -31.54 15.97
C LEU A 671 -9.91 -30.83 16.55
N TRP A 672 -10.22 -31.08 17.83
CA TRP A 672 -11.37 -30.48 18.49
C TRP A 672 -11.05 -30.01 19.90
N ALA A 673 -11.09 -28.70 20.11
CA ALA A 673 -10.91 -28.05 21.41
C ALA A 673 -11.87 -26.85 21.48
N SER A 674 -12.88 -26.91 22.35
CA SER A 674 -13.94 -25.90 22.37
C SER A 674 -13.55 -24.59 23.07
N ASN A 675 -12.32 -24.48 23.59
CA ASN A 675 -11.83 -23.33 24.36
C ASN A 675 -10.62 -22.63 23.70
N GLU A 676 -10.23 -23.08 22.51
CA GLU A 676 -9.08 -22.64 21.72
C GLU A 676 -9.54 -22.41 20.28
N THR A 677 -8.75 -21.71 19.48
CA THR A 677 -9.01 -21.60 18.03
C THR A 677 -8.74 -22.92 17.32
N ILE A 678 -9.43 -23.16 16.21
CA ILE A 678 -9.35 -24.42 15.46
C ILE A 678 -8.80 -24.14 14.05
N PRO A 679 -7.56 -24.57 13.73
CA PRO A 679 -7.00 -24.43 12.39
C PRO A 679 -7.62 -25.46 11.42
N ILE A 680 -7.87 -25.02 10.19
CA ILE A 680 -8.58 -25.75 9.13
C ILE A 680 -7.78 -25.62 7.83
N GLY A 681 -7.13 -26.72 7.42
CA GLY A 681 -6.47 -26.82 6.12
C GLY A 681 -7.44 -27.28 5.03
N LEU A 682 -7.78 -26.38 4.10
CA LEU A 682 -8.67 -26.61 2.96
C LEU A 682 -7.87 -27.16 1.76
N ASP A 683 -7.61 -28.47 1.72
CA ASP A 683 -6.83 -29.13 0.65
C ASP A 683 -7.67 -29.35 -0.63
N LEU A 684 -7.89 -28.27 -1.37
CA LEU A 684 -8.59 -28.29 -2.66
C LEU A 684 -7.93 -29.22 -3.70
N ARG A 685 -6.61 -29.44 -3.59
CA ARG A 685 -5.87 -30.40 -4.44
C ARG A 685 -6.33 -31.84 -4.19
N LYS A 686 -6.60 -32.26 -2.95
CA LYS A 686 -7.19 -33.59 -2.67
C LYS A 686 -8.69 -33.63 -2.94
N ASP A 687 -9.44 -32.63 -2.46
CA ASP A 687 -10.91 -32.68 -2.47
C ASP A 687 -11.54 -32.47 -3.86
N ARG A 688 -10.93 -31.67 -4.75
CA ARG A 688 -11.55 -31.32 -6.05
C ARG A 688 -10.60 -31.26 -7.26
N PHE A 689 -9.44 -30.60 -7.15
CA PHE A 689 -8.66 -30.17 -8.32
C PHE A 689 -7.55 -31.14 -8.76
N GLY A 690 -7.21 -32.14 -7.94
CA GLY A 690 -6.09 -33.04 -8.23
C GLY A 690 -4.74 -32.32 -8.22
N PRO A 691 -3.67 -32.89 -8.84
CA PRO A 691 -2.31 -32.35 -8.77
C PRO A 691 -2.13 -30.97 -9.44
N GLU A 692 -3.14 -30.49 -10.18
CA GLU A 692 -3.12 -29.13 -10.73
C GLU A 692 -3.47 -28.05 -9.71
N GLY A 693 -4.07 -28.40 -8.57
CA GLY A 693 -4.42 -27.44 -7.50
C GLY A 693 -5.40 -26.36 -7.97
N PHE A 694 -5.55 -25.30 -7.18
CA PHE A 694 -6.34 -24.12 -7.56
C PHE A 694 -5.49 -23.23 -8.48
N PHE A 695 -5.72 -23.36 -9.79
CA PHE A 695 -4.86 -22.85 -10.85
C PHE A 695 -5.26 -21.45 -11.38
N LYS A 696 -4.46 -20.90 -12.31
CA LYS A 696 -4.56 -19.50 -12.73
C LYS A 696 -5.89 -19.14 -13.39
N GLY A 697 -6.47 -18.01 -12.99
CA GLY A 697 -7.75 -17.49 -13.49
C GLY A 697 -9.00 -18.21 -12.99
N PHE A 698 -8.89 -19.18 -12.07
CA PHE A 698 -10.05 -19.95 -11.60
C PHE A 698 -10.82 -19.26 -10.46
N THR A 699 -12.11 -19.56 -10.41
CA THR A 699 -13.02 -19.17 -9.33
C THR A 699 -13.61 -20.44 -8.70
N TYR A 700 -13.66 -20.50 -7.37
CA TYR A 700 -14.22 -21.63 -6.63
C TYR A 700 -15.03 -21.14 -5.44
N THR A 701 -16.25 -21.66 -5.29
CA THR A 701 -17.18 -21.30 -4.23
C THR A 701 -17.45 -22.52 -3.36
N PHE A 702 -17.33 -22.35 -2.04
CA PHE A 702 -17.69 -23.36 -1.05
C PHE A 702 -18.53 -22.74 0.07
N GLN A 703 -19.19 -23.61 0.84
CA GLN A 703 -19.96 -23.25 2.02
C GLN A 703 -19.30 -23.78 3.30
N MET A 704 -19.48 -23.03 4.37
CA MET A 704 -19.03 -23.41 5.71
C MET A 704 -20.11 -23.04 6.72
N ASP A 705 -20.76 -24.06 7.27
CA ASP A 705 -21.74 -23.91 8.34
C ASP A 705 -21.06 -24.15 9.69
N TYR A 706 -21.33 -23.30 10.69
CA TYR A 706 -20.84 -23.51 12.06
C TYR A 706 -21.71 -22.88 13.16
N THR A 707 -21.56 -23.40 14.38
CA THR A 707 -22.26 -22.92 15.59
C THR A 707 -21.28 -22.41 16.63
N ILE A 708 -21.59 -21.28 17.27
CA ILE A 708 -20.78 -20.67 18.35
C ILE A 708 -21.63 -20.43 19.61
N GLN A 709 -21.04 -20.69 20.78
CA GLN A 709 -21.66 -20.42 22.07
C GLN A 709 -21.74 -18.90 22.34
N LEU A 710 -22.97 -18.37 22.45
CA LEU A 710 -23.23 -16.92 22.57
C LEU A 710 -22.68 -16.30 23.86
N SER A 711 -22.54 -17.08 24.94
CA SER A 711 -22.20 -16.54 26.26
C SER A 711 -20.78 -15.99 26.37
N GLU A 712 -19.84 -16.47 25.54
CA GLU A 712 -18.43 -16.09 25.62
C GLU A 712 -18.10 -14.83 24.78
N TYR A 713 -19.02 -14.45 23.88
CA TYR A 713 -18.89 -13.30 22.98
C TYR A 713 -19.85 -12.14 23.31
N GLN A 714 -20.62 -12.26 24.40
CA GLN A 714 -21.53 -11.23 24.91
C GLN A 714 -21.00 -10.60 26.22
N SER A 715 -21.33 -9.33 26.44
CA SER A 715 -21.06 -8.58 27.66
C SER A 715 -22.32 -7.82 28.11
N GLY A 716 -22.55 -7.74 29.42
CA GLY A 716 -23.69 -7.00 29.98
C GLY A 716 -23.45 -5.49 29.94
N VAL A 717 -24.38 -4.73 29.38
CA VAL A 717 -24.36 -3.26 29.33
C VAL A 717 -25.66 -2.69 29.89
N SER A 718 -25.67 -1.40 30.26
CA SER A 718 -26.85 -0.77 30.90
C SER A 718 -28.12 -0.78 30.02
N SER A 719 -27.95 -0.89 28.70
CA SER A 719 -29.02 -0.94 27.69
C SER A 719 -29.38 -2.35 27.18
N GLY A 720 -28.69 -3.42 27.61
CA GLY A 720 -28.93 -4.78 27.11
C GLY A 720 -27.69 -5.69 27.22
N ASN A 721 -27.52 -6.58 26.24
CA ASN A 721 -26.27 -7.32 26.05
C ASN A 721 -25.57 -6.77 24.80
N ARG A 722 -24.30 -6.37 24.92
CA ARG A 722 -23.43 -6.09 23.76
C ARG A 722 -22.76 -7.39 23.32
N ILE A 723 -22.95 -7.79 22.07
CA ILE A 723 -22.20 -8.86 21.42
C ILE A 723 -21.20 -8.28 20.43
N LYS A 724 -19.99 -8.85 20.39
CA LYS A 724 -19.03 -8.70 19.29
C LYS A 724 -19.04 -10.00 18.49
N PHE A 725 -19.40 -9.96 17.21
CA PHE A 725 -19.52 -11.17 16.41
C PHE A 725 -18.13 -11.71 16.00
N PRO A 726 -17.76 -12.96 16.36
CA PRO A 726 -16.56 -13.60 15.84
C PRO A 726 -16.78 -14.14 14.42
N PHE A 727 -15.70 -14.31 13.67
CA PHE A 727 -15.69 -14.86 12.31
C PHE A 727 -14.51 -15.82 12.15
N VAL A 728 -14.61 -16.78 11.22
CA VAL A 728 -13.46 -17.57 10.74
C VAL A 728 -12.50 -16.63 9.99
N THR A 729 -11.19 -16.68 10.23
CA THR A 729 -10.19 -15.95 9.44
C THR A 729 -9.81 -16.75 8.19
N LEU A 730 -9.36 -16.06 7.14
CA LEU A 730 -8.90 -16.68 5.89
C LEU A 730 -7.39 -16.41 5.67
N GLY A 731 -6.63 -16.27 6.77
CA GLY A 731 -5.27 -15.77 6.75
C GLY A 731 -5.16 -14.35 6.17
N ASP A 732 -4.05 -14.09 5.47
CA ASP A 732 -3.78 -12.86 4.72
C ASP A 732 -4.55 -12.72 3.38
N ILE A 733 -5.51 -13.61 3.09
CA ILE A 733 -6.32 -13.53 1.86
C ILE A 733 -7.25 -12.31 1.94
N LEU A 734 -7.09 -11.38 1.01
CA LEU A 734 -7.94 -10.20 0.89
C LEU A 734 -9.39 -10.57 0.59
N ILE A 735 -10.29 -10.29 1.53
CA ILE A 735 -11.73 -10.33 1.35
C ILE A 735 -12.17 -9.03 0.69
N THR A 736 -12.30 -9.02 -0.63
CA THR A 736 -12.70 -7.85 -1.43
C THR A 736 -14.12 -7.38 -1.11
N LYS A 737 -15.03 -8.30 -0.74
CA LYS A 737 -16.34 -7.94 -0.20
C LYS A 737 -16.84 -8.96 0.81
N HIS A 738 -17.25 -8.48 1.99
CA HIS A 738 -17.90 -9.25 3.04
C HIS A 738 -19.32 -8.72 3.30
N ILE A 739 -20.34 -9.48 2.93
CA ILE A 739 -21.74 -9.18 3.26
C ILE A 739 -22.13 -9.97 4.50
N VAL A 740 -22.57 -9.30 5.57
CA VAL A 740 -23.03 -9.97 6.81
C VAL A 740 -24.50 -9.69 7.05
N ASP A 741 -25.33 -10.73 7.01
CA ASP A 741 -26.76 -10.70 7.37
C ASP A 741 -26.94 -11.22 8.81
N ILE A 742 -27.04 -10.32 9.80
CA ILE A 742 -27.41 -10.70 11.17
C ILE A 742 -28.93 -10.81 11.26
N ALA A 743 -29.44 -12.04 11.28
CA ALA A 743 -30.85 -12.37 11.36
C ALA A 743 -31.33 -12.52 12.82
N MET A 744 -32.15 -11.56 13.25
CA MET A 744 -32.80 -11.53 14.56
C MET A 744 -34.24 -12.07 14.47
N PRO A 745 -34.59 -13.15 15.18
CA PRO A 745 -35.99 -13.57 15.33
C PRO A 745 -36.78 -12.58 16.23
N PRO A 746 -38.13 -12.60 16.27
CA PRO A 746 -38.95 -11.58 16.95
C PRO A 746 -38.84 -11.57 18.50
N SER A 747 -38.03 -12.51 19.01
CA SER A 747 -37.58 -12.65 20.39
C SER A 747 -36.30 -11.86 20.70
N VAL A 748 -35.64 -11.28 19.70
CA VAL A 748 -34.40 -10.48 19.79
C VAL A 748 -34.67 -9.11 19.19
N ASN A 749 -34.48 -8.06 19.98
CA ASN A 749 -34.61 -6.68 19.52
C ASN A 749 -33.22 -6.03 19.53
N ALA A 750 -32.75 -5.53 18.39
CA ALA A 750 -31.68 -4.53 18.39
C ALA A 750 -32.13 -3.28 19.14
N ILE A 751 -31.27 -2.75 20.01
CA ILE A 751 -31.45 -1.45 20.67
C ILE A 751 -30.53 -0.42 20.03
N GLU A 752 -29.29 -0.81 19.80
CA GLU A 752 -28.23 0.01 19.22
C GLU A 752 -27.31 -0.93 18.44
N ALA A 753 -26.92 -0.53 17.22
CA ALA A 753 -26.07 -1.31 16.33
C ALA A 753 -24.99 -0.38 15.79
N GLU A 754 -23.73 -0.76 15.96
CA GLU A 754 -22.58 0.05 15.55
C GLU A 754 -22.28 -0.18 14.06
N GLY A 755 -21.73 0.83 13.37
CA GLY A 755 -21.41 0.80 11.94
C GLY A 755 -22.58 1.05 10.98
N ASP A 756 -22.29 1.18 9.68
CA ASP A 756 -23.29 1.38 8.63
C ASP A 756 -23.97 0.05 8.24
N TYR A 757 -25.29 -0.02 8.43
CA TYR A 757 -26.11 -1.19 8.09
C TYR A 757 -27.40 -0.84 7.35
N ARG A 758 -27.91 -1.81 6.60
CA ARG A 758 -29.22 -1.77 5.93
C ARG A 758 -30.20 -2.67 6.69
N LEU A 759 -31.28 -2.08 7.20
CA LEU A 759 -32.35 -2.80 7.89
C LEU A 759 -33.27 -3.48 6.87
N LEU A 760 -33.34 -4.81 6.89
CA LEU A 760 -34.18 -5.62 6.00
C LEU A 760 -35.25 -6.36 6.81
N PHE A 761 -36.51 -6.30 6.36
CA PHE A 761 -37.63 -6.96 7.02
C PHE A 761 -38.02 -8.25 6.29
N GLY A 762 -37.81 -9.39 6.94
CA GLY A 762 -38.37 -10.67 6.53
C GLY A 762 -39.79 -10.89 7.08
N ILE A 763 -40.36 -12.06 6.80
CA ILE A 763 -41.72 -12.41 7.27
C ILE A 763 -41.71 -12.80 8.76
N PHE A 764 -40.59 -13.36 9.24
CA PHE A 764 -40.43 -13.87 10.61
C PHE A 764 -39.13 -13.44 11.28
N ASP A 765 -38.33 -12.59 10.62
CA ASP A 765 -36.98 -12.20 11.02
C ASP A 765 -36.69 -10.76 10.58
N THR A 766 -35.98 -10.01 11.42
CA THR A 766 -35.43 -8.69 11.09
C THR A 766 -33.93 -8.85 10.87
N ARG A 767 -33.40 -8.38 9.74
CA ARG A 767 -31.96 -8.50 9.44
C ARG A 767 -31.26 -7.16 9.43
N LEU A 768 -30.07 -7.13 10.02
CA LEU A 768 -29.08 -6.06 9.82
C LEU A 768 -28.12 -6.57 8.75
N ARG A 769 -28.12 -5.94 7.56
CA ARG A 769 -27.15 -6.21 6.51
C ARG A 769 -26.01 -5.21 6.58
N TYR A 770 -24.82 -5.71 6.85
CA TYR A 770 -23.56 -4.98 6.69
C TYR A 770 -22.94 -5.31 5.34
N GLU A 771 -22.29 -4.33 4.70
CA GLU A 771 -21.49 -4.51 3.49
C GLU A 771 -20.11 -3.91 3.75
N ILE A 772 -19.17 -4.78 4.13
CA ILE A 772 -17.79 -4.48 4.49
C ILE A 772 -16.89 -4.83 3.30
N TYR A 773 -15.78 -4.13 3.13
CA TYR A 773 -14.86 -4.26 2.01
C TYR A 773 -13.41 -4.32 2.50
N ASN A 774 -12.54 -4.96 1.72
CA ASN A 774 -11.08 -4.99 1.90
C ASN A 774 -10.61 -5.42 3.32
N THR A 775 -11.09 -6.58 3.80
CA THR A 775 -10.69 -7.14 5.10
C THR A 775 -9.78 -8.37 4.98
N THR A 776 -8.96 -8.58 6.01
CA THR A 776 -7.99 -9.68 6.20
C THR A 776 -7.94 -10.03 7.70
N GLU A 777 -7.09 -10.97 8.12
CA GLU A 777 -6.78 -11.14 9.55
C GLU A 777 -6.15 -9.88 10.20
N LYS A 778 -5.46 -9.04 9.41
CA LYS A 778 -4.78 -7.81 9.89
C LYS A 778 -5.76 -6.67 10.16
N ASN A 779 -6.98 -6.74 9.63
CA ASN A 779 -8.08 -5.78 9.82
C ASN A 779 -9.46 -6.50 9.83
N PRO A 780 -9.75 -7.31 10.86
CA PRO A 780 -10.93 -8.16 10.88
C PRO A 780 -12.23 -7.35 10.94
N ALA A 781 -13.30 -7.91 10.38
CA ALA A 781 -14.63 -7.29 10.38
C ALA A 781 -15.22 -7.19 11.80
N GLU A 782 -15.14 -6.01 12.41
CA GLU A 782 -15.71 -5.74 13.74
C GLU A 782 -17.18 -5.34 13.64
N ILE A 783 -18.10 -6.20 14.08
CA ILE A 783 -19.52 -5.86 14.22
C ILE A 783 -19.94 -6.00 15.68
N ASN A 784 -20.42 -4.89 16.26
CA ASN A 784 -20.96 -4.82 17.62
C ASN A 784 -22.46 -4.51 17.58
N LEU A 785 -23.23 -5.26 18.37
CA LEU A 785 -24.68 -5.10 18.49
C LEU A 785 -25.08 -5.10 19.96
N ILE A 786 -25.85 -4.09 20.39
CA ILE A 786 -26.55 -4.11 21.67
C ILE A 786 -27.99 -4.58 21.42
N TYR A 787 -28.33 -5.73 21.96
CA TYR A 787 -29.66 -6.32 21.85
C TYR A 787 -30.31 -6.55 23.21
N GLN A 788 -31.64 -6.58 23.19
CA GLN A 788 -32.47 -7.05 24.29
C GLN A 788 -33.26 -8.28 23.88
N LEU A 789 -33.37 -9.22 24.82
CA LEU A 789 -34.23 -10.39 24.69
C LEU A 789 -35.66 -10.02 25.06
N SER A 790 -36.59 -10.19 24.13
CA SER A 790 -38.00 -9.86 24.31
C SER A 790 -38.76 -11.02 24.95
N ILE A 791 -39.95 -10.74 25.50
CA ILE A 791 -40.87 -11.78 26.02
C ILE A 791 -41.24 -12.81 24.91
N GLY A 792 -41.00 -12.46 23.64
CA GLY A 792 -41.11 -13.35 22.47
C GLY A 792 -40.27 -14.63 22.54
N ILE A 793 -39.25 -14.76 23.43
CA ILE A 793 -38.58 -16.06 23.65
C ILE A 793 -39.61 -17.14 24.02
N ALA A 794 -40.56 -16.80 24.88
CA ALA A 794 -41.63 -17.71 25.27
C ALA A 794 -42.58 -18.06 24.11
N ALA A 795 -42.58 -17.28 23.02
CA ALA A 795 -43.46 -17.52 21.88
C ALA A 795 -43.14 -18.83 21.16
N ARG A 796 -41.88 -19.27 21.04
CA ARG A 796 -41.54 -20.57 20.43
C ARG A 796 -42.18 -21.74 21.22
N PRO A 797 -41.92 -21.93 22.53
CA PRO A 797 -42.64 -22.91 23.36
C PRO A 797 -44.17 -22.71 23.39
N PHE A 798 -44.65 -21.47 23.40
CA PHE A 798 -46.08 -21.16 23.43
C PHE A 798 -46.80 -21.52 22.13
N VAL A 799 -46.15 -21.37 20.96
CA VAL A 799 -46.69 -21.81 19.66
C VAL A 799 -46.76 -23.34 19.61
N PHE A 800 -45.75 -24.06 20.10
CA PHE A 800 -45.87 -25.52 20.24
C PHE A 800 -46.99 -25.92 21.20
N ALA A 801 -47.11 -25.26 22.36
CA ALA A 801 -48.19 -25.51 23.32
C ALA A 801 -49.58 -25.17 22.76
N LEU A 802 -49.71 -24.11 21.94
CA LEU A 802 -50.92 -23.79 21.19
C LEU A 802 -51.20 -24.82 20.10
N LEU A 803 -50.20 -25.30 19.37
CA LEU A 803 -50.37 -26.29 18.30
C LEU A 803 -50.85 -27.64 18.88
N PHE A 804 -50.21 -28.14 19.94
CA PHE A 804 -50.71 -29.31 20.68
C PHE A 804 -52.08 -29.05 21.33
N GLY A 805 -52.33 -27.82 21.79
CA GLY A 805 -53.63 -27.38 22.28
C GLY A 805 -54.72 -27.40 21.21
N PHE A 806 -54.42 -26.94 19.99
CA PHE A 806 -55.32 -26.97 18.84
C PHE A 806 -55.56 -28.38 18.33
N ILE A 807 -54.54 -29.26 18.32
CA ILE A 807 -54.71 -30.69 18.04
C ILE A 807 -55.66 -31.32 19.08
N GLY A 808 -55.46 -31.01 20.37
CA GLY A 808 -56.35 -31.47 21.44
C GLY A 808 -57.78 -30.92 21.33
N ILE A 809 -57.95 -29.65 20.96
CA ILE A 809 -59.26 -29.02 20.72
C ILE A 809 -59.93 -29.60 19.47
N ALA A 810 -59.19 -29.82 18.38
CA ALA A 810 -59.69 -30.43 17.15
C ALA A 810 -60.14 -31.88 17.39
N TYR A 811 -59.39 -32.65 18.18
CA TYR A 811 -59.78 -33.99 18.64
C TYR A 811 -61.06 -33.97 19.50
N ILE A 812 -61.18 -33.01 20.42
CA ILE A 812 -62.40 -32.83 21.23
C ILE A 812 -63.59 -32.37 20.36
N LEU A 813 -63.35 -31.53 19.35
CA LEU A 813 -64.38 -31.03 18.45
C LEU A 813 -64.83 -32.08 17.43
N SER A 814 -63.93 -32.88 16.84
CA SER A 814 -64.32 -33.98 15.94
C SER A 814 -65.17 -35.00 16.70
N ARG A 815 -64.76 -35.38 17.93
CA ARG A 815 -65.54 -36.25 18.83
C ARG A 815 -66.84 -35.62 19.35
N ARG A 816 -67.05 -34.31 19.15
CA ARG A 816 -68.27 -33.59 19.54
C ARG A 816 -69.21 -33.32 18.35
N SER A 817 -68.69 -33.07 17.15
CA SER A 817 -69.48 -32.85 15.93
C SER A 817 -70.17 -34.13 15.41
N VAL A 818 -69.84 -35.29 15.97
CA VAL A 818 -70.51 -36.58 15.71
C VAL A 818 -71.90 -36.68 16.39
N ILE A 819 -72.32 -35.67 17.18
CA ILE A 819 -73.65 -35.53 17.82
C ILE A 819 -74.03 -34.04 17.83
N GLU A 820 -75.11 -33.54 17.21
CA GLU A 820 -76.23 -34.05 16.40
C GLU A 820 -76.81 -32.85 15.60
N PRO A 821 -77.81 -32.98 14.69
CA PRO A 821 -78.61 -34.14 14.27
C PRO A 821 -78.57 -34.40 12.74
N GLY A 822 -79.39 -35.33 12.24
CA GLY A 822 -79.40 -35.76 10.83
C GLY A 822 -79.95 -34.75 9.81
N GLY A 823 -79.38 -34.77 8.59
CA GLY A 823 -79.80 -33.94 7.45
C GLY A 823 -79.16 -34.37 6.12
N THR A 824 -79.92 -35.13 5.32
CA THR A 824 -79.68 -35.56 3.92
C THR A 824 -79.51 -34.39 2.90
N PRO A 825 -79.11 -34.64 1.63
CA PRO A 825 -78.16 -35.60 1.03
C PRO A 825 -77.30 -34.85 -0.06
N PRO A 826 -77.19 -35.23 -1.36
CA PRO A 826 -76.80 -36.48 -2.04
C PRO A 826 -75.55 -36.30 -2.98
N SER A 827 -75.26 -37.33 -3.80
CA SER A 827 -74.76 -37.24 -5.20
C SER A 827 -73.31 -36.77 -5.51
N GLU A 828 -72.60 -37.33 -6.50
CA GLU A 828 -72.75 -38.59 -7.28
C GLU A 828 -71.46 -38.84 -8.11
N VAL A 829 -71.17 -40.11 -8.47
CA VAL A 829 -70.50 -40.59 -9.73
C VAL A 829 -69.06 -40.11 -10.04
N GLU A 830 -68.07 -40.88 -10.53
CA GLU A 830 -67.74 -42.32 -10.74
C GLU A 830 -66.22 -42.33 -11.12
N GLU A 831 -65.38 -43.36 -11.03
CA GLU A 831 -65.22 -44.56 -10.16
C GLU A 831 -63.66 -44.84 -10.19
N LYS A 832 -62.97 -45.97 -9.92
CA LYS A 832 -63.23 -47.42 -9.90
C LYS A 832 -62.41 -48.18 -8.84
N GLU A 833 -63.01 -49.25 -8.30
CA GLU A 833 -62.48 -50.62 -8.10
C GLU A 833 -60.99 -50.84 -7.65
N GLN A 834 -60.63 -51.75 -6.72
CA GLN A 834 -61.35 -52.78 -5.98
C GLN A 834 -60.43 -53.37 -4.86
N GLN A 835 -60.85 -53.48 -3.59
CA GLN A 835 -60.43 -54.60 -2.70
C GLN A 835 -61.26 -54.79 -1.39
N ARG A 836 -62.05 -55.88 -1.41
CA ARG A 836 -62.80 -56.65 -0.38
C ARG A 836 -62.79 -56.23 1.11
N VAL A 837 -64.00 -56.28 1.69
CA VAL A 837 -64.35 -56.09 3.12
C VAL A 837 -64.49 -57.43 3.87
N GLN A 838 -64.25 -57.44 5.19
CA GLN A 838 -64.80 -58.45 6.13
C GLN A 838 -65.78 -57.78 7.11
N THR A 839 -66.84 -58.48 7.50
CA THR A 839 -67.96 -57.95 8.30
C THR A 839 -67.82 -58.27 9.79
N GLY A 840 -67.72 -57.23 10.64
CA GLY A 840 -67.89 -57.33 12.10
C GLY A 840 -69.33 -57.09 12.55
N ALA A 841 -69.58 -57.11 13.86
CA ALA A 841 -70.87 -56.69 14.43
C ALA A 841 -71.09 -55.16 14.27
N PRO A 842 -72.35 -54.67 14.24
CA PRO A 842 -72.62 -53.24 14.12
C PRO A 842 -72.03 -52.44 15.31
N PRO A 843 -71.25 -51.36 15.07
CA PRO A 843 -70.61 -50.59 16.15
C PRO A 843 -71.57 -50.10 17.25
N GLY A 844 -72.78 -49.68 16.88
CA GLY A 844 -73.79 -49.25 17.87
C GLY A 844 -74.19 -50.33 18.87
N LEU A 845 -74.21 -51.61 18.47
CA LEU A 845 -74.52 -52.74 19.36
C LEU A 845 -73.38 -52.98 20.37
N LEU A 846 -72.14 -52.87 19.90
CA LEU A 846 -70.93 -52.99 20.73
C LEU A 846 -70.86 -51.84 21.76
N ILE A 847 -71.12 -50.61 21.32
CA ILE A 847 -71.18 -49.39 22.16
C ILE A 847 -72.30 -49.50 23.21
N GLU A 848 -73.50 -49.91 22.83
CA GLU A 848 -74.64 -50.04 23.76
C GLU A 848 -74.36 -51.11 24.84
N PHE A 849 -73.85 -52.28 24.43
CA PHE A 849 -73.47 -53.34 25.36
C PHE A 849 -72.34 -52.93 26.30
N ALA A 850 -71.27 -52.32 25.78
CA ALA A 850 -70.12 -51.88 26.58
C ALA A 850 -70.51 -50.78 27.57
N ASN A 851 -71.28 -49.78 27.14
CA ASN A 851 -71.74 -48.70 28.01
C ASN A 851 -72.75 -49.17 29.07
N ALA A 852 -73.68 -50.08 28.74
CA ALA A 852 -74.57 -50.69 29.73
C ALA A 852 -73.78 -51.47 30.80
N TYR A 853 -72.81 -52.29 30.40
CA TYR A 853 -71.99 -53.06 31.32
C TYR A 853 -71.09 -52.17 32.20
N SER A 854 -70.48 -51.13 31.60
CA SER A 854 -69.67 -50.12 32.31
C SER A 854 -70.50 -49.29 33.31
N LYS A 855 -71.70 -48.85 32.92
CA LYS A 855 -72.65 -48.14 33.81
C LYS A 855 -73.10 -49.02 34.98
N ARG A 856 -73.31 -50.32 34.78
CA ARG A 856 -73.59 -51.27 35.87
C ARG A 856 -72.44 -51.37 36.88
N ILE A 857 -71.20 -51.36 36.40
CA ILE A 857 -69.99 -51.41 37.25
C ILE A 857 -69.82 -50.11 38.05
N SER A 858 -69.99 -48.95 37.43
CA SER A 858 -69.83 -47.65 38.10
C SER A 858 -70.92 -47.41 39.16
N LEU A 859 -72.18 -47.75 38.87
CA LEU A 859 -73.28 -47.68 39.85
C LEU A 859 -73.07 -48.61 41.05
N ASN A 860 -72.57 -49.83 40.84
CA ASN A 860 -72.20 -50.72 41.94
C ASN A 860 -71.07 -50.14 42.81
N MET A 861 -70.05 -49.54 42.19
CA MET A 861 -68.98 -48.86 42.93
C MET A 861 -69.47 -47.63 43.69
N ASP A 862 -70.40 -46.85 43.12
CA ASP A 862 -70.94 -45.66 43.77
C ASP A 862 -71.93 -46.03 44.90
N LEU A 863 -72.66 -47.14 44.78
CA LEU A 863 -73.42 -47.73 45.89
C LEU A 863 -72.49 -48.12 47.05
N GLU A 864 -71.34 -48.76 46.78
CA GLU A 864 -70.36 -49.11 47.81
C GLU A 864 -69.68 -47.87 48.42
N LYS A 865 -69.36 -46.85 47.61
CA LYS A 865 -68.86 -45.55 48.11
C LYS A 865 -69.91 -44.84 48.98
N LEU A 866 -71.19 -44.90 48.62
CA LEU A 866 -72.30 -44.30 49.35
C LEU A 866 -72.52 -45.00 50.70
N GLU A 867 -72.56 -46.34 50.72
CA GLU A 867 -72.53 -47.14 51.94
C GLU A 867 -71.33 -46.79 52.83
N ALA A 868 -70.12 -46.79 52.27
CA ALA A 868 -68.90 -46.49 53.02
C ALA A 868 -68.86 -45.05 53.53
N SER A 869 -69.49 -44.09 52.84
CA SER A 869 -69.58 -42.69 53.28
C SER A 869 -70.65 -42.50 54.34
N ARG A 870 -71.76 -43.25 54.27
CA ARG A 870 -72.78 -43.33 55.32
C ARG A 870 -72.24 -43.94 56.60
N ARG A 871 -71.47 -45.04 56.51
CA ARG A 871 -70.74 -45.66 57.64
C ARG A 871 -69.68 -44.73 58.26
N ARG A 872 -69.14 -43.79 57.48
CA ARG A 872 -68.18 -42.76 57.93
C ARG A 872 -68.85 -41.43 58.35
N GLY A 873 -70.18 -41.40 58.50
CA GLY A 873 -70.93 -40.23 58.96
C GLY A 873 -71.00 -39.05 58.00
N LYS A 874 -70.44 -39.14 56.78
CA LYS A 874 -70.31 -38.03 55.83
C LYS A 874 -71.56 -37.74 54.99
N VAL A 875 -72.62 -38.54 55.14
CA VAL A 875 -73.87 -38.43 54.37
C VAL A 875 -75.07 -38.57 55.31
N SER A 876 -76.05 -37.66 55.19
CA SER A 876 -77.25 -37.67 56.05
C SER A 876 -78.16 -38.88 55.77
N LYS A 877 -79.03 -39.27 56.72
CA LYS A 877 -79.92 -40.44 56.51
C LYS A 877 -80.87 -40.22 55.33
N LYS A 878 -81.42 -39.01 55.18
CA LYS A 878 -82.36 -38.63 54.12
C LYS A 878 -81.69 -38.68 52.75
N GLU A 879 -80.53 -38.06 52.62
CA GLU A 879 -79.72 -38.02 51.40
C GLU A 879 -79.22 -39.40 50.98
N TYR A 880 -78.79 -40.23 51.94
CA TYR A 880 -78.42 -41.62 51.69
C TYR A 880 -79.59 -42.44 51.14
N MET A 881 -80.78 -42.37 51.75
CA MET A 881 -81.96 -43.10 51.29
C MET A 881 -82.47 -42.64 49.91
N ILE A 882 -82.25 -41.37 49.54
CA ILE A 882 -82.59 -40.86 48.21
C ILE A 882 -81.62 -41.44 47.18
N ARG A 883 -80.30 -41.24 47.36
CA ARG A 883 -79.29 -41.74 46.41
C ARG A 883 -79.24 -43.27 46.34
N GLU A 884 -79.50 -43.98 47.45
CA GLU A 884 -79.57 -45.45 47.44
C GLU A 884 -80.73 -45.95 46.56
N ARG A 885 -81.89 -45.31 46.61
CA ARG A 885 -83.04 -45.65 45.76
C ARG A 885 -82.77 -45.30 44.30
N GLU A 886 -82.20 -44.13 44.06
CA GLU A 886 -81.82 -43.63 42.73
C GLU A 886 -80.83 -44.56 42.03
N ILE A 887 -79.73 -44.92 42.70
CA ILE A 887 -78.71 -45.84 42.18
C ILE A 887 -79.29 -47.24 41.96
N LYS A 888 -80.16 -47.75 42.86
CA LYS A 888 -80.78 -49.07 42.71
C LYS A 888 -81.78 -49.13 41.55
N GLY A 889 -82.61 -48.11 41.36
CA GLY A 889 -83.52 -48.04 40.21
C GLY A 889 -82.78 -47.96 38.88
N GLN A 890 -81.65 -47.23 38.83
CA GLN A 890 -80.78 -47.22 37.65
C GLN A 890 -80.03 -48.55 37.44
N LEU A 891 -79.84 -49.37 38.48
CA LEU A 891 -79.24 -50.69 38.36
C LEU A 891 -80.24 -51.71 37.79
N GLU A 892 -81.48 -51.67 38.30
CA GLU A 892 -82.61 -52.47 37.86
C GLU A 892 -82.90 -52.26 36.36
N GLU A 893 -82.96 -51.00 35.92
CA GLU A 893 -83.11 -50.62 34.49
C GLU A 893 -82.00 -51.15 33.56
N ILE A 894 -80.82 -51.48 34.11
CA ILE A 894 -79.67 -51.98 33.35
C ILE A 894 -79.58 -53.51 33.37
N ASP A 895 -79.83 -54.13 34.53
CA ASP A 895 -79.85 -55.59 34.63
C ASP A 895 -81.04 -56.21 33.87
N ASP A 896 -82.13 -55.47 33.65
CA ASP A 896 -83.23 -55.85 32.73
C ASP A 896 -82.79 -55.79 31.24
N LYS A 897 -81.97 -54.82 30.85
CA LYS A 897 -81.52 -54.61 29.45
C LYS A 897 -80.34 -55.48 29.04
N LEU A 898 -79.48 -55.84 29.99
CA LEU A 898 -78.23 -56.57 29.73
C LEU A 898 -78.44 -57.93 29.01
N PRO A 899 -79.44 -58.77 29.35
CA PRO A 899 -79.64 -60.07 28.70
C PRO A 899 -79.93 -59.95 27.20
N GLU A 900 -80.87 -59.08 26.82
CA GLU A 900 -81.27 -58.89 25.42
C GLU A 900 -80.10 -58.41 24.55
N LEU A 901 -79.21 -57.57 25.11
CA LEU A 901 -78.00 -57.11 24.44
C LEU A 901 -76.94 -58.23 24.30
N LYS A 902 -76.80 -59.13 25.28
CA LYS A 902 -75.87 -60.29 25.16
C LYS A 902 -76.29 -61.23 24.06
N ASP A 903 -77.58 -61.60 24.02
CA ASP A 903 -78.07 -62.60 23.08
C ASP A 903 -77.90 -62.11 21.64
N LYS A 904 -78.25 -60.84 21.38
CA LYS A 904 -77.95 -60.15 20.12
C LYS A 904 -76.46 -60.13 19.78
N LEU A 905 -75.57 -59.93 20.76
CA LEU A 905 -74.11 -59.94 20.54
C LEU A 905 -73.60 -61.34 20.09
N ILE A 906 -74.20 -62.39 20.65
CA ILE A 906 -73.79 -63.80 20.46
C ILE A 906 -74.15 -64.33 19.05
N GLU A 907 -75.11 -63.71 18.37
CA GLU A 907 -75.51 -64.05 17.00
C GLU A 907 -74.45 -63.66 15.95
N TYR A 908 -73.68 -62.59 16.18
CA TYR A 908 -72.69 -62.08 15.21
C TYR A 908 -71.36 -62.87 15.16
N GLY A 909 -71.16 -63.88 16.01
CA GLY A 909 -70.07 -64.84 15.85
C GLY A 909 -69.44 -65.39 17.13
N THR A 910 -68.52 -66.35 16.96
CA THR A 910 -67.78 -67.02 18.05
C THR A 910 -66.98 -66.04 18.90
N LYS A 911 -66.32 -65.06 18.27
CA LYS A 911 -65.51 -64.02 18.93
C LYS A 911 -66.30 -63.30 20.05
N TYR A 912 -67.51 -62.83 19.76
CA TYR A 912 -68.31 -62.08 20.73
C TYR A 912 -68.89 -62.98 21.83
N ARG A 913 -69.20 -64.25 21.51
CA ARG A 913 -69.58 -65.28 22.49
C ARG A 913 -68.46 -65.53 23.51
N ASP A 914 -67.22 -65.66 23.06
CA ASP A 914 -66.06 -65.85 23.93
C ASP A 914 -65.86 -64.62 24.83
N ILE A 915 -65.99 -63.40 24.28
CA ILE A 915 -65.90 -62.14 25.03
C ILE A 915 -66.97 -62.04 26.13
N VAL A 916 -68.24 -62.34 25.83
CA VAL A 916 -69.33 -62.34 26.83
C VAL A 916 -69.06 -63.36 27.94
N SER A 917 -68.61 -64.56 27.59
CA SER A 917 -68.29 -65.60 28.58
C SER A 917 -67.16 -65.18 29.55
N GLN A 918 -66.16 -64.45 29.05
CA GLN A 918 -65.07 -63.94 29.88
C GLN A 918 -65.52 -62.83 30.83
N LEU A 919 -66.40 -61.92 30.39
CA LEU A 919 -66.97 -60.88 31.25
C LEU A 919 -67.74 -61.47 32.43
N GLU A 920 -68.58 -62.49 32.19
CA GLU A 920 -69.33 -63.18 33.25
C GLU A 920 -68.41 -63.89 34.24
N LEU A 921 -67.39 -64.59 33.73
CA LEU A 921 -66.38 -65.29 34.53
C LEU A 921 -65.55 -64.34 35.43
N GLN A 922 -65.35 -63.06 35.05
CA GLN A 922 -64.73 -62.08 35.97
C GLN A 922 -65.75 -61.52 36.98
N ASN A 923 -67.00 -61.29 36.56
CA ASN A 923 -68.06 -60.80 37.45
C ASN A 923 -68.36 -61.77 38.60
N GLU A 924 -68.40 -63.09 38.33
CA GLU A 924 -68.55 -64.13 39.35
C GLU A 924 -67.42 -64.09 40.38
N LYS A 925 -66.16 -63.91 39.94
CA LYS A 925 -64.99 -63.78 40.84
C LYS A 925 -65.07 -62.55 41.73
N ILE A 926 -65.62 -61.43 41.23
CA ILE A 926 -65.81 -60.20 42.01
C ILE A 926 -66.80 -60.44 43.15
N GLU A 927 -67.99 -60.99 42.87
CA GLU A 927 -69.00 -61.24 43.92
C GLU A 927 -68.59 -62.37 44.87
N GLY A 928 -67.95 -63.43 44.37
CA GLY A 928 -67.37 -64.49 45.21
C GLY A 928 -66.33 -63.94 46.21
N ALA A 929 -65.44 -63.06 45.76
CA ALA A 929 -64.46 -62.42 46.64
C ALA A 929 -65.09 -61.42 47.62
N LYS A 930 -66.12 -60.65 47.22
CA LYS A 930 -66.91 -59.80 48.12
C LYS A 930 -67.63 -60.62 49.20
N ALA A 931 -68.21 -61.77 48.84
CA ALA A 931 -68.86 -62.68 49.79
C ALA A 931 -67.85 -63.27 50.79
N GLY A 932 -66.68 -63.69 50.33
CA GLY A 932 -65.56 -64.13 51.17
C GLY A 932 -65.11 -63.04 52.17
N LEU A 933 -64.96 -61.80 51.71
CA LEU A 933 -64.60 -60.65 52.53
C LEU A 933 -65.66 -60.34 53.60
N ARG A 934 -66.96 -60.41 53.26
CA ARG A 934 -68.09 -60.27 54.21
C ARG A 934 -68.03 -61.34 55.31
N GLN A 935 -67.75 -62.61 54.97
CA GLN A 935 -67.57 -63.66 55.98
C GLN A 935 -66.31 -63.45 56.84
N LEU A 936 -65.19 -63.03 56.24
CA LEU A 936 -63.93 -62.80 56.94
C LEU A 936 -64.07 -61.71 58.04
N LEU A 937 -64.81 -60.64 57.74
CA LEU A 937 -65.15 -59.58 58.70
C LEU A 937 -65.98 -60.11 59.88
N LEU A 938 -66.94 -61.01 59.63
CA LEU A 938 -67.72 -61.66 60.69
C LEU A 938 -66.85 -62.60 61.55
N ARG A 939 -65.89 -63.31 60.95
CA ARG A 939 -64.93 -64.17 61.70
C ARG A 939 -64.01 -63.34 62.60
N ARG A 940 -63.52 -62.16 62.14
CA ARG A 940 -62.79 -61.19 62.98
C ARG A 940 -63.65 -60.61 64.10
N LYS A 941 -64.90 -60.23 63.82
CA LYS A 941 -65.84 -59.71 64.85
C LYS A 941 -66.14 -60.74 65.94
N LYS A 942 -66.08 -62.05 65.63
CA LYS A 942 -66.21 -63.16 66.59
C LYS A 942 -64.87 -63.64 67.18
N GLN A 943 -63.76 -62.92 66.97
CA GLN A 943 -62.39 -63.26 67.42
C GLN A 943 -61.87 -64.65 66.98
N ARG A 944 -62.45 -65.29 65.95
CA ARG A 944 -62.09 -66.64 65.48
C ARG A 944 -60.96 -66.66 64.43
N ILE A 945 -60.09 -65.64 64.42
CA ILE A 945 -58.95 -65.51 63.48
C ILE A 945 -57.91 -64.54 64.06
N SER A 946 -56.62 -64.83 63.88
CA SER A 946 -55.54 -63.95 64.34
C SER A 946 -55.44 -62.66 63.50
N ARG A 947 -54.88 -61.59 64.08
CA ARG A 947 -54.72 -60.30 63.40
C ARG A 947 -53.93 -60.42 62.09
N VAL A 948 -52.83 -61.18 62.10
CA VAL A 948 -51.95 -61.36 60.93
C VAL A 948 -52.66 -62.19 59.84
N ALA A 949 -53.30 -63.30 60.21
CA ALA A 949 -54.05 -64.12 59.26
C ALA A 949 -55.21 -63.36 58.63
N PHE A 950 -55.92 -62.52 59.41
CA PHE A 950 -56.99 -61.68 58.88
C PHE A 950 -56.47 -60.68 57.83
N GLU A 951 -55.43 -59.89 58.13
CA GLU A 951 -54.99 -58.85 57.20
C GLU A 951 -54.40 -59.48 55.92
N LYS A 952 -53.74 -60.64 56.00
CA LYS A 952 -53.31 -61.40 54.82
C LYS A 952 -54.51 -61.83 53.97
N SER A 953 -55.45 -62.60 54.52
CA SER A 953 -56.63 -63.06 53.76
C SER A 953 -57.49 -61.90 53.24
N ARG A 954 -57.56 -60.78 53.96
CA ARG A 954 -58.21 -59.56 53.48
C ARG A 954 -57.50 -58.98 52.27
N GLN A 955 -56.17 -58.90 52.29
CA GLN A 955 -55.39 -58.43 51.15
C GLN A 955 -55.53 -59.37 49.95
N ASP A 956 -55.58 -60.70 50.18
CA ASP A 956 -55.79 -61.68 49.11
C ASP A 956 -57.16 -61.50 48.42
N TYR A 957 -58.24 -61.28 49.18
CA TYR A 957 -59.56 -60.96 48.59
C TYR A 957 -59.57 -59.60 47.87
N LEU A 958 -58.95 -58.56 48.44
CA LEU A 958 -58.88 -57.24 47.80
C LEU A 958 -58.03 -57.25 46.52
N ASN A 959 -56.94 -58.01 46.50
CA ASN A 959 -56.12 -58.25 45.31
C ASN A 959 -56.90 -59.03 44.24
N THR A 960 -57.73 -60.00 44.65
CA THR A 960 -58.58 -60.78 43.74
C THR A 960 -59.64 -59.89 43.08
N ILE A 961 -60.34 -59.06 43.87
CA ILE A 961 -61.29 -58.07 43.34
C ILE A 961 -60.59 -57.13 42.35
N LYS A 962 -59.46 -56.53 42.74
CA LYS A 962 -58.70 -55.60 41.86
C LYS A 962 -58.25 -56.26 40.55
N LYS A 963 -57.80 -57.52 40.59
CA LYS A 963 -57.40 -58.26 39.38
C LYS A 963 -58.58 -58.56 38.47
N ALA A 964 -59.74 -58.93 39.04
CA ALA A 964 -60.93 -59.23 38.25
C ALA A 964 -61.54 -57.95 37.64
N THR A 965 -61.63 -56.84 38.38
CA THR A 965 -62.10 -55.56 37.81
C THR A 965 -61.21 -55.11 36.65
N SER A 966 -59.88 -55.08 36.83
CA SER A 966 -58.96 -54.68 35.75
C SER A 966 -58.86 -55.68 34.59
N ALA A 967 -59.43 -56.89 34.71
CA ALA A 967 -59.65 -57.78 33.58
C ALA A 967 -60.96 -57.42 32.85
N THR A 968 -62.05 -57.17 33.57
CA THR A 968 -63.31 -56.67 33.01
C THR A 968 -63.10 -55.34 32.27
N ASP A 969 -62.41 -54.39 32.88
CA ASP A 969 -62.11 -53.06 32.30
C ASP A 969 -61.40 -53.19 30.94
N ARG A 970 -60.46 -54.13 30.80
CA ARG A 970 -59.72 -54.39 29.54
C ARG A 970 -60.59 -55.04 28.46
N ILE A 971 -61.49 -55.95 28.84
CA ILE A 971 -62.38 -56.60 27.88
C ILE A 971 -63.41 -55.60 27.34
N LEU A 972 -63.93 -54.72 28.20
CA LEU A 972 -64.79 -53.61 27.78
C LEU A 972 -64.03 -52.63 26.88
N LEU A 973 -62.78 -52.29 27.21
CA LEU A 973 -61.92 -51.46 26.35
C LEU A 973 -61.80 -52.04 24.94
N SER A 974 -61.50 -53.34 24.82
CA SER A 974 -61.38 -53.99 23.50
C SER A 974 -62.67 -54.02 22.69
N LEU A 975 -63.84 -53.98 23.34
CA LEU A 975 -65.14 -53.83 22.65
C LEU A 975 -65.39 -52.39 22.17
N GLN A 976 -64.91 -51.39 22.91
CA GLN A 976 -65.03 -49.98 22.53
C GLN A 976 -64.03 -49.59 21.43
N GLU A 977 -62.81 -50.15 21.47
CA GLU A 977 -61.81 -50.06 20.39
C GLU A 977 -62.34 -50.70 19.10
N GLU A 978 -62.92 -51.91 19.18
CA GLU A 978 -63.54 -52.58 18.01
C GLU A 978 -64.77 -51.85 17.46
N ALA A 979 -65.44 -51.05 18.28
CA ALA A 979 -66.55 -50.19 17.85
C ALA A 979 -66.12 -48.79 17.37
N GLY A 980 -64.82 -48.46 17.43
CA GLY A 980 -64.30 -47.15 17.04
C GLY A 980 -64.70 -46.00 17.98
N GLU A 981 -65.00 -46.28 19.26
CA GLU A 981 -65.35 -45.25 20.24
C GLU A 981 -64.09 -44.63 20.91
N LEU A 982 -62.92 -45.26 20.79
CA LEU A 982 -61.65 -44.90 21.43
C LEU A 982 -60.47 -44.86 20.45
#